data_AF-A0A1G1VFA8-F1
#
_entry.id   AF-A0A1G1VFA8-F1
#
_cell.length_a   1.000
_cell.length_b   1.000
_cell.length_c   1.000
_cell.angle_alpha   90.00
_cell.angle_beta   90.00
_cell.angle_gamma   90.00
#
_symmetry.space_group_name_H-M   'P 1'
#
loop_
_entity.id
_entity.type
_entity.pdbx_description
1 polymer ?
#
loop_
_entity_poly.entity_id
_entity_poly.type
_entity_poly.pdbx_seq_one_letter_code
_entity_poly.pdbx_strand_id
1 'polypeptide(L)'
;MTKRFFDPRVFCMAQTAVTTELKKKKKSRVGRQSNGHSNGHSNGHVVNGNGHARLELARQAEVKFKTETPNLLNPTLIRVDPEPLTNGTVLDGVSQKVFLDRYSLKDELGNPQEAHPEQMWRRVARAISRVEKTSQKQKEWEDKFYRAMEEFKFVPGGRILSGAGTGYEVTYYNCYVLPSPGDSRHGIMENLTEMIDIMARGGGVGVNLSSLRPRGARVKKVNGFSSGPMNWAEMYSVATHDVIQQGGTRRGALMLMLWDWHPDIEEFITVKRDLSRIKGANLSICVSDRLMEAIKKDEDWPLLFPDLDDPLYDTAWDGILDNWIKVGGKVKIYKTIKARELWDLICEAAWQSAEPGLHFMERTNKLSSNYYFNYLNCTNPCVTGDTLVTTSRGIFPMRKLYAAGKPFKVVVGGKEYLSSQPFLTGVKQVYKLQTKEGYRLRLTQDHKVYTTVGKVEAGKLKAGDKILLNKYGAFGSVGTVEEGRVWGWLVGDGSVKKERAELFFYQQEKTELAPQFAAAVQIMVGDTGVNGRAYTVSPIYVQKENKAVVKSERLLKLAQSLGFAHGAKLIVPDAIFGGSEALQRGFLQGIFSSDGHVAGTPENGVSVRLTSVSEELLVNVQRLLINFGIVSRIYKNRRLAQDRMMPDGKGGKKLYPTQAYHDLVISGGGVTGYAGLIGFLQEEKQEKLRTSLALYTKGPYKNTFEATFESFEKDGIEEVFDITIAEVHQFAANGLIISNCGEEPLPPYGVCNLGSLNLAVFVNEEGVMDYKSLEEHAKVATRFLDNVIDGDIYIFDGIRKTQLDGERRIGLGTMGLGDALIKMGIRYGSDESIEVVEKIYKLIRDAAFEESSEVGREKGSFPKFDREKYTQGLFIRQLPERIQAMIKKQGIRNSVLLMQAPTGSTS
;
A
#
# COMPACT_ATOMS: atom_id res chain seq x y z
N MET A 1 -38.31 9.05 30.85
CA MET A 1 -38.92 7.71 30.91
C MET A 1 -37.88 6.67 30.48
N THR A 2 -38.04 5.40 30.86
CA THR A 2 -37.41 4.15 30.31
C THR A 2 -36.31 4.33 29.24
N LYS A 3 -35.06 3.85 29.38
CA LYS A 3 -34.51 2.73 30.18
C LYS A 3 -35.07 1.34 29.81
N ARG A 4 -34.76 0.87 28.59
CA ARG A 4 -34.72 -0.55 28.13
C ARG A 4 -34.22 -0.61 26.68
N PHE A 5 -33.06 -1.24 26.41
CA PHE A 5 -32.68 -1.98 25.17
C PHE A 5 -31.18 -2.35 25.12
N PHE A 6 -30.64 -2.90 26.22
CA PHE A 6 -29.37 -3.62 26.23
C PHE A 6 -29.46 -4.77 27.24
N ASP A 7 -29.79 -5.99 26.78
CA ASP A 7 -29.57 -7.23 27.53
C ASP A 7 -28.57 -8.09 26.74
N PRO A 8 -27.37 -8.37 27.28
CA PRO A 8 -26.35 -9.13 26.56
C PRO A 8 -26.73 -10.59 26.23
N ARG A 9 -27.76 -11.15 26.85
CA ARG A 9 -28.01 -12.61 26.85
C ARG A 9 -28.64 -13.16 25.58
N VAL A 10 -29.06 -12.31 24.64
CA VAL A 10 -29.67 -12.75 23.36
C VAL A 10 -28.63 -13.26 22.36
N PHE A 11 -27.36 -12.85 22.47
CA PHE A 11 -26.33 -13.15 21.46
C PHE A 11 -25.70 -14.56 21.56
N CYS A 12 -26.06 -15.37 22.56
CA CYS A 12 -25.33 -16.61 22.90
C CYS A 12 -25.95 -17.92 22.36
N MET A 13 -26.99 -17.87 21.51
CA MET A 13 -27.70 -19.07 21.01
C MET A 13 -27.70 -19.25 19.48
N ALA A 14 -26.90 -18.48 18.74
CA ALA A 14 -26.86 -18.55 17.27
C ALA A 14 -25.65 -19.32 16.66
N GLN A 15 -24.69 -19.77 17.48
CA GLN A 15 -23.45 -20.41 17.00
C GLN A 15 -23.44 -21.96 17.03
N THR A 16 -24.45 -22.60 17.62
CA THR A 16 -24.46 -24.05 17.90
C THR A 16 -25.17 -24.92 16.84
N ALA A 17 -25.43 -24.37 15.65
CA ALA A 17 -26.34 -24.99 14.66
C ALA A 17 -25.72 -25.39 13.31
N VAL A 18 -24.45 -25.05 13.03
CA VAL A 18 -23.84 -25.26 11.67
C VAL A 18 -22.54 -26.09 11.71
N THR A 19 -22.39 -26.96 12.70
CA THR A 19 -21.25 -27.90 12.84
C THR A 19 -21.57 -29.34 12.40
N THR A 20 -22.80 -29.62 11.93
CA THR A 20 -23.32 -30.99 11.77
C THR A 20 -23.42 -31.48 10.32
N GLU A 21 -23.31 -30.62 9.29
CA GLU A 21 -23.74 -30.97 7.91
C GLU A 21 -22.65 -31.12 6.83
N LEU A 22 -21.35 -31.15 7.18
CA LEU A 22 -20.26 -31.41 6.21
C LEU A 22 -19.62 -32.81 6.28
N LYS A 23 -20.09 -33.70 7.17
CA LYS A 23 -19.66 -35.12 7.21
C LYS A 23 -20.40 -36.04 6.22
N LYS A 24 -20.71 -35.60 4.98
CA LYS A 24 -21.40 -36.42 3.97
C LYS A 24 -21.26 -35.93 2.51
N LYS A 25 -20.11 -36.17 1.84
CA LYS A 25 -19.98 -36.52 0.38
C LYS A 25 -18.52 -36.50 -0.14
N LYS A 26 -17.93 -37.71 -0.29
CA LYS A 26 -17.14 -38.23 -1.44
C LYS A 26 -16.07 -39.26 -1.02
N LYS A 27 -16.46 -40.55 -1.07
CA LYS A 27 -15.55 -41.69 -1.34
C LYS A 27 -15.85 -42.21 -2.76
N SER A 28 -14.91 -43.00 -3.33
CA SER A 28 -14.89 -43.52 -4.72
C SER A 28 -14.66 -42.43 -5.80
N ARG A 29 -13.92 -42.68 -6.88
CA ARG A 29 -13.51 -43.96 -7.54
C ARG A 29 -11.99 -44.26 -7.47
N VAL A 30 -11.60 -45.45 -7.94
CA VAL A 30 -10.24 -46.05 -7.90
C VAL A 30 -9.93 -46.78 -9.22
N GLY A 31 -8.64 -46.86 -9.61
CA GLY A 31 -8.10 -47.70 -10.71
C GLY A 31 -7.93 -46.96 -12.06
N ARG A 32 -6.90 -47.23 -12.89
CA ARG A 32 -5.96 -48.38 -12.98
C ARG A 32 -4.52 -47.97 -13.40
N GLN A 33 -3.61 -48.94 -13.45
CA GLN A 33 -2.14 -48.81 -13.57
C GLN A 33 -1.58 -48.78 -15.01
N SER A 34 -0.27 -48.47 -15.07
CA SER A 34 0.82 -49.22 -15.77
C SER A 34 1.37 -48.75 -17.14
N ASN A 35 2.72 -48.70 -17.18
CA ASN A 35 3.67 -48.79 -18.32
C ASN A 35 3.55 -47.69 -19.42
N GLY A 36 4.58 -47.34 -20.21
CA GLY A 36 6.00 -47.70 -20.36
C GLY A 36 6.46 -47.05 -21.71
N HIS A 37 7.66 -46.50 -21.92
CA HIS A 37 8.97 -47.17 -22.01
C HIS A 37 10.10 -46.12 -22.26
N SER A 38 11.34 -46.58 -22.42
CA SER A 38 12.54 -45.77 -22.70
C SER A 38 12.75 -45.40 -24.18
N ASN A 39 13.62 -44.42 -24.46
CA ASN A 39 14.90 -44.61 -25.17
C ASN A 39 15.69 -43.29 -25.27
N GLY A 40 16.98 -43.36 -25.66
CA GLY A 40 17.86 -42.20 -25.80
C GLY A 40 18.97 -42.41 -26.83
N HIS A 41 20.07 -41.64 -26.69
CA HIS A 41 21.32 -41.65 -27.47
C HIS A 41 21.38 -40.94 -28.85
N SER A 42 22.17 -39.84 -28.87
CA SER A 42 23.40 -39.60 -29.68
C SER A 42 23.60 -40.38 -31.01
N ASN A 43 24.16 -39.83 -32.11
CA ASN A 43 24.93 -38.61 -32.42
C ASN A 43 24.58 -38.16 -33.88
N GLY A 44 25.00 -37.04 -34.47
CA GLY A 44 25.95 -35.96 -34.13
C GLY A 44 26.79 -35.60 -35.39
N HIS A 45 27.41 -34.42 -35.49
CA HIS A 45 28.45 -34.12 -36.51
C HIS A 45 29.34 -32.93 -36.12
N VAL A 46 30.57 -32.89 -36.65
CA VAL A 46 31.65 -31.95 -36.30
C VAL A 46 32.12 -31.18 -37.53
N VAL A 47 32.41 -29.88 -37.37
CA VAL A 47 33.34 -29.10 -38.22
C VAL A 47 34.16 -28.16 -37.33
N ASN A 48 35.47 -28.08 -37.57
CA ASN A 48 36.41 -27.19 -36.85
C ASN A 48 36.69 -25.90 -37.65
N GLY A 49 37.13 -24.83 -36.97
CA GLY A 49 37.95 -23.79 -37.60
C GLY A 49 37.77 -22.35 -37.10
N ASN A 50 38.84 -21.80 -36.51
CA ASN A 50 39.16 -20.38 -36.29
C ASN A 50 38.18 -19.51 -35.46
N GLY A 51 38.59 -18.72 -34.47
CA GLY A 51 39.94 -18.44 -33.93
C GLY A 51 40.29 -16.95 -33.94
N HIS A 52 40.53 -16.37 -32.75
CA HIS A 52 41.24 -15.11 -32.50
C HIS A 52 40.93 -13.88 -33.40
N ALA A 53 39.87 -13.12 -33.08
CA ALA A 53 39.69 -11.75 -33.62
C ALA A 53 38.81 -10.77 -32.81
N ARG A 54 38.09 -11.18 -31.75
CA ARG A 54 36.97 -10.38 -31.18
C ARG A 54 36.93 -10.20 -29.65
N LEU A 55 37.96 -10.59 -28.91
CA LEU A 55 37.98 -10.49 -27.43
C LEU A 55 38.65 -9.23 -26.87
N GLU A 56 39.27 -8.40 -27.71
CA GLU A 56 40.20 -7.36 -27.24
C GLU A 56 39.59 -5.94 -27.16
N LEU A 57 38.57 -5.65 -27.98
CA LEU A 57 37.86 -4.36 -27.99
C LEU A 57 36.88 -4.15 -26.82
N ALA A 58 36.60 -5.18 -26.03
CA ALA A 58 35.71 -5.09 -24.86
C ALA A 58 36.40 -4.57 -23.58
N ARG A 59 37.69 -4.21 -23.65
CA ARG A 59 38.57 -4.06 -22.47
C ARG A 59 39.06 -2.63 -22.18
N GLN A 60 38.48 -1.60 -22.83
CA GLN A 60 38.94 -0.20 -22.72
C GLN A 60 37.81 0.81 -22.42
N ALA A 61 36.76 0.39 -21.69
CA ALA A 61 35.64 1.25 -21.29
C ALA A 61 35.26 1.13 -19.80
N GLU A 62 36.23 0.92 -18.92
CA GLU A 62 36.03 0.99 -17.46
C GLU A 62 35.85 2.44 -16.99
N VAL A 63 34.62 2.96 -17.09
CA VAL A 63 34.21 4.13 -16.30
C VAL A 63 34.16 3.70 -14.84
N LYS A 64 35.18 4.08 -14.06
CA LYS A 64 35.32 3.72 -12.64
C LYS A 64 34.23 4.36 -11.77
N PHE A 65 33.08 3.70 -11.66
CA PHE A 65 32.26 3.80 -10.46
C PHE A 65 33.03 3.16 -9.31
N LYS A 66 33.56 3.99 -8.40
CA LYS A 66 33.95 3.55 -7.06
C LYS A 66 32.67 3.17 -6.30
N THR A 67 32.25 1.92 -6.41
CA THR A 67 31.37 1.31 -5.41
C THR A 67 32.22 0.96 -4.20
N GLU A 68 32.46 1.95 -3.34
CA GLU A 68 32.97 1.68 -1.99
C GLU A 68 31.85 1.00 -1.21
N THR A 69 31.98 -0.32 -1.02
CA THR A 69 31.11 -1.10 -0.15
C THR A 69 31.12 -0.47 1.24
N PRO A 70 29.97 -0.30 1.92
CA PRO A 70 29.96 0.22 3.29
C PRO A 70 30.86 -0.62 4.20
N ASN A 71 31.91 0.00 4.76
CA ASN A 71 32.83 -0.69 5.67
C ASN A 71 32.07 -1.12 6.93
N LEU A 72 31.87 -2.43 7.10
CA LEU A 72 31.15 -3.01 8.23
C LEU A 72 31.85 -2.70 9.56
N LEU A 73 31.14 -2.02 10.46
CA LEU A 73 31.73 -1.49 11.71
C LEU A 73 31.65 -2.49 12.88
N ASN A 74 32.26 -3.67 12.71
CA ASN A 74 32.25 -4.83 13.63
C ASN A 74 30.85 -5.47 13.85
N PRO A 75 30.77 -6.67 14.47
CA PRO A 75 31.83 -7.59 14.88
C PRO A 75 32.10 -8.73 13.86
N THR A 76 32.99 -9.67 14.21
CA THR A 76 33.20 -10.91 13.43
C THR A 76 31.90 -11.72 13.34
N LEU A 77 31.54 -12.15 12.13
CA LEU A 77 30.38 -13.01 11.90
C LEU A 77 30.52 -14.34 12.66
N ILE A 78 29.53 -14.65 13.50
CA ILE A 78 29.51 -15.84 14.33
C ILE A 78 28.54 -16.85 13.73
N ARG A 79 29.08 -18.02 13.37
CA ARG A 79 28.31 -19.25 13.11
C ARG A 79 28.30 -20.12 14.37
N VAL A 80 27.14 -20.71 14.68
CA VAL A 80 26.95 -21.74 15.69
C VAL A 80 26.12 -22.84 15.03
N ASP A 81 26.74 -23.96 14.72
CA ASP A 81 26.06 -25.10 14.10
C ASP A 81 25.14 -25.83 15.12
N PRO A 82 24.01 -26.43 14.69
CA PRO A 82 23.03 -27.01 15.61
C PRO A 82 23.58 -28.22 16.37
N GLU A 83 23.41 -28.22 17.69
CA GLU A 83 23.77 -29.36 18.54
C GLU A 83 22.70 -30.47 18.41
N PRO A 84 23.08 -31.76 18.31
CA PRO A 84 22.12 -32.85 18.19
C PRO A 84 21.25 -33.00 19.45
N LEU A 85 19.93 -33.03 19.28
CA LEU A 85 18.95 -33.19 20.35
C LEU A 85 18.03 -34.37 20.04
N THR A 86 17.87 -35.30 21.00
CA THR A 86 17.06 -36.53 20.83
C THR A 86 15.64 -36.41 21.40
N ASN A 87 15.45 -35.56 22.41
CA ASN A 87 14.15 -35.21 22.99
C ASN A 87 14.08 -33.69 23.11
N GLY A 88 13.31 -33.03 22.26
CA GLY A 88 13.05 -31.59 22.28
C GLY A 88 11.59 -31.29 21.92
N THR A 89 11.17 -30.04 22.07
CA THR A 89 9.79 -29.60 21.81
C THR A 89 9.40 -29.91 20.37
N VAL A 90 8.31 -30.65 20.20
CA VAL A 90 7.73 -30.95 18.88
C VAL A 90 6.62 -29.96 18.58
N LEU A 91 6.91 -29.00 17.70
CA LEU A 91 5.91 -28.09 17.16
C LEU A 91 5.06 -28.77 16.08
N ASP A 92 3.79 -28.35 15.96
CA ASP A 92 2.86 -28.82 14.93
C ASP A 92 2.23 -27.69 14.10
N GLY A 93 1.47 -28.08 13.07
CA GLY A 93 0.61 -27.18 12.30
C GLY A 93 1.29 -25.92 11.76
N VAL A 94 0.73 -24.76 12.12
CA VAL A 94 1.24 -23.45 11.68
C VAL A 94 2.55 -23.10 12.39
N SER A 95 2.70 -23.45 13.67
CA SER A 95 3.89 -23.14 14.46
C SER A 95 5.14 -23.82 13.90
N GLN A 96 5.04 -25.12 13.59
CA GLN A 96 6.09 -25.90 12.94
C GLN A 96 6.50 -25.29 11.59
N LYS A 97 5.51 -24.95 10.75
CA LYS A 97 5.80 -24.36 9.45
C LYS A 97 6.47 -22.99 9.59
N VAL A 98 5.99 -22.12 10.47
CA VAL A 98 6.59 -20.80 10.70
C VAL A 98 8.04 -20.94 11.19
N PHE A 99 8.31 -21.86 12.10
CA PHE A 99 9.67 -22.16 12.59
C PHE A 99 10.61 -22.62 11.47
N LEU A 100 10.24 -23.66 10.71
CA LEU A 100 11.07 -24.22 9.64
C LEU A 100 11.22 -23.25 8.43
N ASP A 101 10.17 -22.50 8.08
CA ASP A 101 10.22 -21.54 6.99
C ASP A 101 11.10 -20.32 7.31
N ARG A 102 11.12 -19.84 8.58
CA ARG A 102 11.56 -18.46 8.91
C ARG A 102 12.64 -18.32 10.00
N TYR A 103 12.84 -19.32 10.87
CA TYR A 103 13.69 -19.18 12.06
C TYR A 103 14.74 -20.27 12.22
N SER A 104 14.46 -21.48 11.76
CA SER A 104 15.45 -22.57 11.63
C SER A 104 16.59 -22.13 10.71
N LEU A 105 17.84 -22.34 11.14
CA LEU A 105 19.05 -22.24 10.31
C LEU A 105 18.91 -23.15 9.09
N LYS A 106 19.47 -22.77 7.93
CA LYS A 106 19.32 -23.51 6.68
C LYS A 106 20.66 -23.88 6.05
N ASP A 107 20.67 -25.02 5.35
CA ASP A 107 21.78 -25.43 4.49
C ASP A 107 21.80 -24.65 3.15
N GLU A 108 22.81 -24.92 2.32
CA GLU A 108 22.99 -24.28 1.01
C GLU A 108 21.87 -24.61 0.00
N LEU A 109 21.08 -25.65 0.26
CA LEU A 109 19.92 -26.06 -0.55
C LEU A 109 18.60 -25.47 0.00
N GLY A 110 18.65 -24.79 1.15
CA GLY A 110 17.49 -24.18 1.82
C GLY A 110 16.73 -25.10 2.79
N ASN A 111 17.27 -26.29 3.11
CA ASN A 111 16.64 -27.21 4.07
C ASN A 111 16.88 -26.73 5.52
N PRO A 112 15.89 -26.84 6.42
CA PRO A 112 16.07 -26.53 7.84
C PRO A 112 17.03 -27.51 8.52
N GLN A 113 17.99 -26.99 9.27
CA GLN A 113 18.99 -27.74 10.05
C GLN A 113 18.62 -27.86 11.54
N GLU A 114 17.72 -27.00 12.02
CA GLU A 114 17.19 -27.06 13.39
C GLU A 114 15.77 -27.63 13.34
N ALA A 115 15.58 -28.79 13.95
CA ALA A 115 14.30 -29.50 14.04
C ALA A 115 13.49 -29.08 15.28
N HIS A 116 14.16 -28.61 16.33
CA HIS A 116 13.58 -28.25 17.62
C HIS A 116 13.89 -26.79 18.01
N PRO A 117 12.93 -26.04 18.61
CA PRO A 117 13.16 -24.66 19.07
C PRO A 117 14.36 -24.50 20.00
N GLU A 118 14.67 -25.50 20.82
CA GLU A 118 15.79 -25.52 21.76
C GLU A 118 17.16 -25.37 21.05
N GLN A 119 17.29 -25.89 19.83
CA GLN A 119 18.52 -25.76 19.03
C GLN A 119 18.72 -24.30 18.60
N MET A 120 17.65 -23.65 18.11
CA MET A 120 17.63 -22.22 17.82
C MET A 120 17.89 -21.38 19.07
N TRP A 121 17.24 -21.69 20.21
CA TRP A 121 17.47 -20.97 21.47
C TRP A 121 18.92 -21.10 21.93
N ARG A 122 19.56 -22.27 21.78
CA ARG A 122 21.01 -22.44 22.05
C ARG A 122 21.88 -21.63 21.10
N ARG A 123 21.63 -21.66 19.79
CA ARG A 123 22.33 -20.83 18.79
C ARG A 123 22.24 -19.34 19.13
N VAL A 124 21.03 -18.84 19.38
CA VAL A 124 20.76 -17.43 19.68
C VAL A 124 21.40 -17.02 21.00
N ALA A 125 21.22 -17.79 22.07
CA ALA A 125 21.83 -17.51 23.37
C ALA A 125 23.37 -17.49 23.30
N ARG A 126 23.99 -18.44 22.60
CA ARG A 126 25.44 -18.58 22.40
C ARG A 126 26.05 -17.58 21.43
N ALA A 127 25.23 -16.91 20.62
CA ALA A 127 25.64 -15.76 19.82
C ALA A 127 25.61 -14.48 20.65
N ILE A 128 24.47 -14.17 21.28
CA ILE A 128 24.23 -12.92 22.02
C ILE A 128 25.04 -12.86 23.34
N SER A 129 25.42 -14.00 23.93
CA SER A 129 26.27 -14.00 25.13
C SER A 129 27.75 -13.66 24.86
N ARG A 130 28.25 -13.83 23.62
CA ARG A 130 29.68 -13.63 23.29
C ARG A 130 30.18 -12.20 23.46
N VAL A 131 29.29 -11.21 23.50
CA VAL A 131 29.63 -9.80 23.76
C VAL A 131 30.07 -9.54 25.20
N GLU A 132 29.83 -10.49 26.11
CA GLU A 132 30.29 -10.40 27.49
C GLU A 132 31.83 -10.57 27.57
N LYS A 133 32.48 -9.78 28.44
CA LYS A 133 33.94 -9.57 28.42
C LYS A 133 34.81 -10.77 28.82
N THR A 134 34.25 -11.80 29.45
CA THR A 134 35.00 -12.96 29.96
C THR A 134 34.24 -14.25 29.67
N SER A 135 34.96 -15.35 29.40
CA SER A 135 34.33 -16.64 29.09
C SER A 135 33.41 -17.15 30.20
N GLN A 136 33.69 -16.79 31.47
CA GLN A 136 32.78 -17.07 32.60
C GLN A 136 31.45 -16.31 32.45
N LYS A 137 31.47 -15.00 32.15
CA LYS A 137 30.26 -14.21 31.91
C LYS A 137 29.54 -14.63 30.61
N GLN A 138 30.28 -15.00 29.57
CA GLN A 138 29.71 -15.55 28.33
C GLN A 138 28.89 -16.81 28.64
N LYS A 139 29.45 -17.76 29.41
CA LYS A 139 28.71 -18.98 29.77
C LYS A 139 27.57 -18.72 30.77
N GLU A 140 27.79 -17.85 31.77
CA GLU A 140 26.75 -17.41 32.71
C GLU A 140 25.50 -16.87 31.97
N TRP A 141 25.71 -15.99 30.99
CA TRP A 141 24.61 -15.38 30.24
C TRP A 141 24.08 -16.25 29.11
N GLU A 142 24.88 -17.14 28.51
CA GLU A 142 24.38 -18.17 27.59
C GLU A 142 23.30 -19.04 28.26
N ASP A 143 23.56 -19.57 29.45
CA ASP A 143 22.60 -20.43 30.14
C ASP A 143 21.39 -19.66 30.69
N LYS A 144 21.57 -18.40 31.11
CA LYS A 144 20.43 -17.52 31.49
C LYS A 144 19.55 -17.15 30.29
N PHE A 145 20.15 -16.75 29.17
CA PHE A 145 19.41 -16.37 27.96
C PHE A 145 18.67 -17.57 27.35
N TYR A 146 19.28 -18.76 27.35
CA TYR A 146 18.59 -19.99 26.95
C TYR A 146 17.36 -20.26 27.84
N ARG A 147 17.53 -20.27 29.17
CA ARG A 147 16.42 -20.52 30.12
C ARG A 147 15.30 -19.49 30.03
N ALA A 148 15.60 -18.24 29.68
CA ALA A 148 14.58 -17.22 29.47
C ALA A 148 13.73 -17.48 28.21
N MET A 149 14.30 -18.08 27.17
CA MET A 149 13.57 -18.45 25.95
C MET A 149 12.82 -19.78 26.05
N GLU A 150 13.23 -20.64 26.97
CA GLU A 150 12.62 -21.94 27.26
C GLU A 150 11.11 -21.81 27.55
N GLU A 151 10.31 -22.76 27.02
CA GLU A 151 8.84 -22.71 27.05
C GLU A 151 8.22 -21.42 26.46
N PHE A 152 8.95 -20.70 25.60
CA PHE A 152 8.53 -19.43 24.99
C PHE A 152 8.26 -18.29 26.00
N LYS A 153 8.83 -18.35 27.21
CA LYS A 153 8.66 -17.33 28.27
C LYS A 153 9.08 -15.93 27.82
N PHE A 154 10.22 -15.84 27.13
CA PHE A 154 10.66 -14.67 26.37
C PHE A 154 10.95 -15.06 24.92
N VAL A 155 10.35 -14.33 23.98
CA VAL A 155 10.56 -14.52 22.54
C VAL A 155 11.27 -13.29 21.96
N PRO A 156 12.55 -13.39 21.57
CA PRO A 156 13.23 -12.34 20.82
C PRO A 156 12.51 -11.96 19.52
N GLY A 157 12.72 -10.71 19.08
CA GLY A 157 12.23 -10.24 17.78
C GLY A 157 12.69 -11.14 16.64
N GLY A 158 11.80 -11.35 15.67
CA GLY A 158 12.00 -12.37 14.62
C GLY A 158 13.29 -12.21 13.80
N ARG A 159 13.87 -11.00 13.74
CA ARG A 159 15.17 -10.76 13.11
C ARG A 159 16.33 -11.38 13.91
N ILE A 160 16.36 -11.17 15.23
CA ILE A 160 17.31 -11.81 16.16
C ILE A 160 17.26 -13.34 16.01
N LEU A 161 16.06 -13.94 16.04
CA LEU A 161 15.88 -15.38 15.88
C LEU A 161 16.43 -15.90 14.53
N SER A 162 16.15 -15.19 13.44
CA SER A 162 16.58 -15.57 12.09
C SER A 162 18.06 -15.29 11.79
N GLY A 163 18.73 -14.42 12.55
CA GLY A 163 20.06 -13.90 12.22
C GLY A 163 21.16 -14.28 13.20
N ALA A 164 20.88 -14.27 14.51
CA ALA A 164 21.91 -14.47 15.53
C ALA A 164 22.54 -15.87 15.44
N GLY A 165 23.87 -15.92 15.36
CA GLY A 165 24.63 -17.17 15.31
C GLY A 165 24.59 -17.90 13.96
N THR A 166 24.08 -17.29 12.89
CA THR A 166 23.97 -17.95 11.56
C THR A 166 25.21 -17.82 10.69
N GLY A 167 26.08 -16.82 10.95
CA GLY A 167 27.26 -16.50 10.14
C GLY A 167 26.99 -15.60 8.92
N TYR A 168 25.77 -15.09 8.72
CA TYR A 168 25.41 -14.20 7.60
C TYR A 168 25.32 -12.72 8.01
N GLU A 169 25.55 -11.82 7.04
CA GLU A 169 25.47 -10.36 7.21
C GLU A 169 24.01 -9.85 7.19
N VAL A 170 23.24 -10.22 8.23
CA VAL A 170 21.86 -9.75 8.44
C VAL A 170 21.76 -8.97 9.75
N THR A 171 20.97 -7.89 9.76
CA THR A 171 20.72 -7.13 10.98
C THR A 171 19.69 -7.82 11.88
N TYR A 172 19.88 -7.68 13.19
CA TYR A 172 18.98 -8.17 14.23
C TYR A 172 17.84 -7.18 14.52
N TYR A 173 17.87 -5.96 14.01
CA TYR A 173 16.81 -4.96 14.22
C TYR A 173 15.64 -5.09 13.22
N ASN A 174 14.43 -4.88 13.72
CA ASN A 174 13.18 -5.05 12.99
C ASN A 174 12.83 -3.84 12.11
N CYS A 175 12.86 -2.65 12.69
CA CYS A 175 12.40 -1.39 12.07
C CYS A 175 13.38 -0.25 12.42
N TYR A 176 13.35 0.81 11.62
CA TYR A 176 14.29 1.93 11.66
C TYR A 176 13.55 3.24 11.39
N VAL A 177 14.16 4.37 11.76
CA VAL A 177 13.82 5.69 11.21
C VAL A 177 15.09 6.38 10.73
N LEU A 178 14.97 7.24 9.71
CA LEU A 178 16.04 8.10 9.23
C LEU A 178 15.85 9.55 9.70
N PRO A 179 16.91 10.38 9.71
CA PRO A 179 16.74 11.83 9.85
C PRO A 179 15.80 12.37 8.77
N SER A 180 15.09 13.46 9.10
CA SER A 180 14.39 14.25 8.10
C SER A 180 15.40 14.75 7.05
N PRO A 181 15.11 14.66 5.75
CA PRO A 181 16.06 15.06 4.72
C PRO A 181 16.34 16.56 4.78
N GLY A 182 17.60 16.93 4.61
CA GLY A 182 17.97 18.33 4.39
C GLY A 182 17.29 18.88 3.14
N ASP A 183 16.82 20.13 3.20
CA ASP A 183 15.97 20.77 2.18
C ASP A 183 16.73 21.18 0.91
N SER A 184 17.29 20.17 0.24
CA SER A 184 18.03 20.25 -1.01
C SER A 184 17.90 18.95 -1.79
N ARG A 185 18.12 18.99 -3.10
CA ARG A 185 18.09 17.77 -3.93
C ARG A 185 19.14 16.73 -3.52
N HIS A 186 20.21 17.14 -2.85
CA HIS A 186 21.31 16.28 -2.43
C HIS A 186 20.92 15.48 -1.19
N GLY A 187 20.53 16.16 -0.11
CA GLY A 187 20.15 15.54 1.17
C GLY A 187 18.96 14.57 1.06
N ILE A 188 18.03 14.84 0.14
CA ILE A 188 16.91 13.94 -0.15
C ILE A 188 17.37 12.65 -0.87
N MET A 189 18.37 12.74 -1.75
CA MET A 189 18.93 11.57 -2.46
C MET A 189 19.86 10.72 -1.57
N GLU A 190 20.61 11.35 -0.67
CA GLU A 190 21.45 10.65 0.31
C GLU A 190 20.59 9.81 1.26
N ASN A 191 19.60 10.45 1.87
CA ASN A 191 18.66 9.82 2.79
C ASN A 191 17.83 8.71 2.11
N LEU A 192 17.54 8.85 0.81
CA LEU A 192 16.94 7.77 0.01
C LEU A 192 17.88 6.58 -0.18
N THR A 193 19.20 6.80 -0.27
CA THR A 193 20.21 5.73 -0.39
C THR A 193 20.34 4.96 0.92
N GLU A 194 20.37 5.65 2.06
CA GLU A 194 20.43 5.00 3.39
C GLU A 194 19.24 4.07 3.62
N MET A 195 18.06 4.50 3.18
CA MET A 195 16.83 3.72 3.23
C MET A 195 16.94 2.40 2.44
N ILE A 196 17.69 2.38 1.33
CA ILE A 196 17.84 1.19 0.48
C ILE A 196 18.59 0.07 1.21
N ASP A 197 19.77 0.40 1.76
CA ASP A 197 20.67 -0.55 2.39
C ASP A 197 20.10 -1.14 3.69
N ILE A 198 19.34 -0.36 4.46
CA ILE A 198 18.64 -0.84 5.66
C ILE A 198 17.61 -1.92 5.29
N MET A 199 16.78 -1.65 4.29
CA MET A 199 15.74 -2.60 3.90
C MET A 199 16.34 -3.86 3.27
N ALA A 200 17.43 -3.76 2.50
CA ALA A 200 18.06 -4.94 1.89
C ALA A 200 18.45 -6.00 2.95
N ARG A 201 18.97 -5.55 4.10
CA ARG A 201 19.40 -6.41 5.21
C ARG A 201 18.27 -6.81 6.17
N GLY A 202 17.06 -6.23 6.00
CA GLY A 202 15.83 -6.75 6.61
C GLY A 202 14.98 -5.74 7.40
N GLY A 203 15.41 -4.49 7.56
CA GLY A 203 14.69 -3.49 8.34
C GLY A 203 13.47 -2.90 7.63
N GLY A 204 12.40 -2.59 8.37
CA GLY A 204 11.46 -1.52 7.98
C GLY A 204 12.07 -0.14 8.22
N VAL A 205 11.57 0.94 7.61
CA VAL A 205 12.11 2.31 7.76
C VAL A 205 10.99 3.35 7.98
N GLY A 206 11.31 4.59 8.34
CA GLY A 206 10.39 5.73 8.34
C GLY A 206 11.11 7.09 8.26
N VAL A 207 10.52 8.10 7.62
CA VAL A 207 11.16 9.43 7.42
C VAL A 207 10.16 10.59 7.57
N ASN A 208 10.42 11.58 8.40
CA ASN A 208 9.59 12.80 8.47
C ASN A 208 10.09 13.85 7.49
N LEU A 209 9.17 14.54 6.83
CA LEU A 209 9.46 15.42 5.69
C LEU A 209 9.15 16.88 5.95
N SER A 210 8.85 17.23 7.20
CA SER A 210 8.50 18.60 7.61
C SER A 210 9.65 19.59 7.44
N SER A 211 10.87 19.09 7.18
CA SER A 211 12.04 19.87 6.76
C SER A 211 11.91 20.48 5.37
N LEU A 212 11.16 19.89 4.44
CA LEU A 212 11.20 20.34 3.05
C LEU A 212 10.28 21.55 2.83
N ARG A 213 10.75 22.52 2.03
CA ARG A 213 10.07 23.81 1.84
C ARG A 213 8.75 23.67 1.07
N PRO A 214 7.66 24.34 1.49
CA PRO A 214 6.30 24.15 0.98
C PRO A 214 6.15 24.49 -0.51
N ARG A 215 5.07 24.00 -1.11
CA ARG A 215 4.74 24.22 -2.52
C ARG A 215 4.74 25.72 -2.87
N GLY A 216 5.29 26.05 -4.03
CA GLY A 216 5.30 27.44 -4.53
C GLY A 216 6.31 28.38 -3.86
N ALA A 217 7.05 27.94 -2.83
CA ALA A 217 8.08 28.76 -2.21
C ALA A 217 9.30 28.97 -3.14
N ARG A 218 9.94 30.14 -3.12
CA ARG A 218 10.94 30.53 -4.15
C ARG A 218 12.24 29.73 -4.06
N VAL A 219 12.74 29.26 -5.20
CA VAL A 219 14.04 28.58 -5.34
C VAL A 219 15.01 29.47 -6.12
N LYS A 220 15.60 30.43 -5.39
CA LYS A 220 16.47 31.51 -5.90
C LYS A 220 17.54 31.00 -6.89
N LYS A 221 18.31 29.98 -6.49
CA LYS A 221 19.47 29.42 -7.22
C LYS A 221 19.15 28.87 -8.63
N VAL A 222 17.88 28.59 -8.97
CA VAL A 222 17.44 28.18 -10.32
C VAL A 222 16.28 29.02 -10.86
N ASN A 223 16.07 30.22 -10.32
CA ASN A 223 15.01 31.16 -10.70
C ASN A 223 13.58 30.56 -10.69
N GLY A 224 13.34 29.51 -9.91
CA GLY A 224 12.13 28.68 -9.92
C GLY A 224 11.35 28.67 -8.61
N PHE A 225 10.50 27.66 -8.43
CA PHE A 225 9.65 27.46 -7.25
C PHE A 225 9.70 26.01 -6.76
N SER A 226 9.39 25.80 -5.47
CA SER A 226 9.38 24.49 -4.84
C SER A 226 8.17 23.67 -5.26
N SER A 227 8.39 22.36 -5.38
CA SER A 227 7.35 21.36 -5.58
C SER A 227 6.69 20.87 -4.28
N GLY A 228 7.20 21.31 -3.12
CA GLY A 228 6.78 20.86 -1.78
C GLY A 228 7.42 19.53 -1.34
N PRO A 229 7.49 19.24 -0.02
CA PRO A 229 7.78 17.89 0.51
C PRO A 229 6.94 16.82 -0.19
N MET A 230 5.71 17.17 -0.52
CA MET A 230 4.71 16.33 -1.17
C MET A 230 5.13 15.84 -2.59
N ASN A 231 6.22 16.36 -3.15
CA ASN A 231 6.81 15.89 -4.41
C ASN A 231 8.17 15.20 -4.25
N TRP A 232 8.66 15.09 -3.01
CA TRP A 232 9.94 14.46 -2.64
C TRP A 232 9.77 13.23 -1.80
N ALA A 233 8.80 13.31 -0.88
CA ALA A 233 8.10 12.19 -0.29
C ALA A 233 8.06 11.06 -1.30
N GLU A 234 7.45 11.35 -2.45
CA GLU A 234 7.55 10.63 -3.72
C GLU A 234 8.71 9.63 -3.80
N MET A 235 9.93 10.10 -3.87
CA MET A 235 11.06 9.26 -4.23
C MET A 235 11.37 8.19 -3.18
N TYR A 236 10.98 8.40 -1.91
CA TYR A 236 11.05 7.38 -0.87
C TYR A 236 10.14 6.17 -1.11
N SER A 237 9.06 6.31 -1.89
CA SER A 237 8.26 5.16 -2.33
C SER A 237 9.12 4.14 -3.00
N VAL A 238 10.02 4.66 -3.83
CA VAL A 238 10.57 3.97 -4.96
C VAL A 238 11.52 2.89 -4.50
N ALA A 239 12.39 3.24 -3.56
CA ALA A 239 13.33 2.28 -3.05
C ALA A 239 12.61 1.11 -2.33
N THR A 240 11.51 1.34 -1.60
CA THR A 240 10.88 0.34 -0.72
C THR A 240 10.54 -1.02 -1.34
N HIS A 241 10.15 -1.14 -2.63
CA HIS A 241 9.68 -2.45 -3.16
C HIS A 241 10.08 -2.84 -4.57
N ASP A 242 10.23 -1.97 -5.57
CA ASP A 242 10.62 -2.49 -6.90
C ASP A 242 12.07 -2.97 -6.79
N VAL A 243 12.84 -2.23 -5.99
CA VAL A 243 14.28 -2.32 -5.84
C VAL A 243 14.68 -3.36 -4.79
N ILE A 244 13.97 -3.50 -3.66
CA ILE A 244 14.54 -4.16 -2.45
C ILE A 244 13.74 -5.36 -1.94
N GLN A 245 14.38 -6.52 -1.77
CA GLN A 245 13.85 -7.62 -0.94
C GLN A 245 14.48 -7.57 0.46
N GLN A 246 13.65 -7.62 1.51
CA GLN A 246 14.12 -7.66 2.90
C GLN A 246 14.73 -9.01 3.24
N GLY A 247 16.05 -9.04 3.48
CA GLY A 247 16.77 -10.24 3.96
C GLY A 247 16.54 -11.46 3.07
N GLY A 248 16.56 -11.27 1.75
CA GLY A 248 16.36 -12.31 0.73
C GLY A 248 15.01 -13.02 0.72
N THR A 249 14.06 -12.66 1.61
CA THR A 249 12.89 -13.50 1.91
C THR A 249 11.58 -12.72 2.06
N ARG A 250 11.61 -11.40 2.26
CA ARG A 250 10.42 -10.55 2.46
C ARG A 250 10.45 -9.26 1.61
N ARG A 251 9.48 -8.39 1.84
CA ARG A 251 9.22 -7.12 1.16
C ARG A 251 9.68 -5.95 2.03
N GLY A 252 10.04 -4.81 1.46
CA GLY A 252 10.27 -3.59 2.24
C GLY A 252 9.00 -3.04 2.87
N ALA A 253 9.18 -2.17 3.86
CA ALA A 253 8.11 -1.48 4.58
C ALA A 253 8.63 -0.12 5.07
N LEU A 254 7.87 0.96 4.84
CA LEU A 254 8.33 2.34 5.04
C LEU A 254 7.25 3.23 5.69
N MET A 255 7.61 4.35 6.32
CA MET A 255 6.70 5.49 6.53
C MET A 255 7.21 6.79 5.93
N LEU A 256 6.30 7.74 5.69
CA LEU A 256 6.62 9.15 5.84
C LEU A 256 5.76 9.90 6.88
N MET A 257 6.22 11.03 7.44
CA MET A 257 5.42 11.87 8.36
C MET A 257 5.57 13.36 8.06
N LEU A 258 4.60 14.17 8.51
CA LEU A 258 4.60 15.64 8.42
C LEU A 258 3.84 16.21 9.62
N TRP A 259 4.18 17.43 10.00
CA TRP A 259 3.62 18.14 11.14
C TRP A 259 2.36 18.95 10.83
N ASP A 260 1.46 18.98 11.81
CA ASP A 260 0.15 19.64 11.76
C ASP A 260 0.16 21.15 11.49
N TRP A 261 1.29 21.83 11.63
CA TRP A 261 1.50 23.25 11.33
C TRP A 261 2.00 23.54 9.90
N HIS A 262 2.45 22.53 9.14
CA HIS A 262 3.12 22.75 7.84
C HIS A 262 2.16 23.30 6.77
N PRO A 263 2.56 24.18 5.82
CA PRO A 263 1.61 24.74 4.86
C PRO A 263 1.01 23.71 3.90
N ASP A 264 1.81 22.68 3.56
CA ASP A 264 1.36 21.56 2.76
C ASP A 264 0.67 20.50 3.65
N ILE A 265 0.25 20.78 4.90
CA ILE A 265 -0.47 19.82 5.76
C ILE A 265 -1.88 19.52 5.26
N GLU A 266 -2.60 20.50 4.72
CA GLU A 266 -3.89 20.23 4.08
C GLU A 266 -3.69 19.32 2.89
N GLU A 267 -2.61 19.54 2.11
CA GLU A 267 -2.16 18.56 1.12
C GLU A 267 -1.91 17.23 1.83
N PHE A 268 -1.07 17.14 2.86
CA PHE A 268 -0.78 15.92 3.62
C PHE A 268 -1.98 15.13 4.19
N ILE A 269 -3.08 15.82 4.52
CA ILE A 269 -4.31 15.25 5.06
C ILE A 269 -5.38 15.08 3.97
N THR A 270 -5.28 15.71 2.79
CA THR A 270 -6.06 15.27 1.62
C THR A 270 -5.31 14.24 0.80
N VAL A 271 -4.00 14.08 0.97
CA VAL A 271 -3.19 13.44 -0.07
C VAL A 271 -3.24 11.93 -0.05
N LYS A 272 -4.05 11.29 0.79
CA LYS A 272 -4.74 10.04 0.40
C LYS A 272 -6.18 10.28 -0.08
N ARG A 273 -6.32 11.09 -1.15
CA ARG A 273 -7.53 11.29 -1.94
C ARG A 273 -7.49 10.93 -3.45
N ASP A 274 -6.54 10.19 -4.02
CA ASP A 274 -6.55 9.92 -5.50
C ASP A 274 -5.97 8.59 -6.01
N LEU A 275 -5.74 7.57 -5.16
CA LEU A 275 -4.81 6.49 -5.53
C LEU A 275 -3.33 6.93 -5.90
N SER A 276 -3.00 7.85 -6.81
CA SER A 276 -1.62 8.10 -7.27
C SER A 276 -0.65 9.07 -6.50
N ARG A 277 -0.48 8.94 -5.17
CA ARG A 277 0.75 9.33 -4.37
C ARG A 277 1.24 8.23 -3.39
N ILE A 278 1.25 8.37 -2.05
CA ILE A 278 1.88 7.46 -1.04
C ILE A 278 1.45 6.01 -1.08
N LYS A 279 2.19 5.15 -1.78
CA LYS A 279 1.89 3.73 -1.60
C LYS A 279 2.99 2.70 -1.27
N GLY A 280 4.26 2.92 -1.60
CA GLY A 280 5.43 2.24 -0.98
C GLY A 280 5.85 2.64 0.46
N ALA A 281 4.88 2.80 1.38
CA ALA A 281 4.89 3.42 2.74
C ALA A 281 3.45 3.86 3.19
N ASN A 282 3.20 4.15 4.47
CA ASN A 282 2.01 4.89 4.96
C ASN A 282 2.36 6.28 5.50
N LEU A 283 1.39 6.92 6.14
CA LEU A 283 1.51 8.16 6.91
C LEU A 283 1.04 8.06 8.34
N SER A 284 1.68 8.91 9.12
CA SER A 284 1.06 9.53 10.28
C SER A 284 1.19 11.05 10.23
N ILE A 285 0.20 11.73 10.80
CA ILE A 285 0.30 13.17 11.11
C ILE A 285 1.03 13.29 12.45
N CYS A 286 2.01 14.19 12.52
CA CYS A 286 2.58 14.62 13.79
C CYS A 286 1.62 15.64 14.42
N VAL A 287 0.79 15.19 15.35
CA VAL A 287 -0.20 16.03 16.04
C VAL A 287 0.45 16.67 17.28
N SER A 288 0.35 17.99 17.38
CA SER A 288 0.78 18.80 18.52
C SER A 288 -0.27 18.81 19.64
N ASP A 289 0.14 19.07 20.89
CA ASP A 289 -0.86 19.38 21.93
C ASP A 289 -1.50 20.75 21.67
N ARG A 290 -0.75 21.68 21.02
CA ARG A 290 -1.24 23.00 20.57
C ARG A 290 -2.50 22.90 19.68
N LEU A 291 -2.50 22.03 18.67
CA LEU A 291 -3.69 21.79 17.84
C LEU A 291 -4.84 21.20 18.68
N MET A 292 -4.54 20.23 19.57
CA MET A 292 -5.55 19.62 20.45
C MET A 292 -6.16 20.59 21.47
N GLU A 293 -5.48 21.68 21.82
CA GLU A 293 -6.06 22.79 22.57
C GLU A 293 -6.94 23.69 21.70
N ALA A 294 -6.45 24.08 20.52
CA ALA A 294 -7.20 24.92 19.60
C ALA A 294 -8.54 24.26 19.16
N ILE A 295 -8.54 22.95 18.89
CA ILE A 295 -9.74 22.15 18.59
C ILE A 295 -10.76 22.24 19.72
N LYS A 296 -10.34 22.13 20.98
CA LYS A 296 -11.24 22.15 22.14
C LYS A 296 -11.95 23.50 22.29
N LYS A 297 -11.22 24.59 22.07
CA LYS A 297 -11.70 25.96 22.24
C LYS A 297 -12.36 26.56 20.99
N ASP A 298 -12.30 25.86 19.85
CA ASP A 298 -12.74 26.33 18.53
C ASP A 298 -11.94 27.54 17.99
N GLU A 299 -10.64 27.56 18.30
CA GLU A 299 -9.68 28.57 17.86
C GLU A 299 -9.24 28.37 16.40
N ASP A 300 -8.62 29.40 15.84
CA ASP A 300 -8.00 29.37 14.51
C ASP A 300 -6.62 28.72 14.58
N TRP A 301 -6.21 28.06 13.50
CA TRP A 301 -4.94 27.35 13.35
C TRP A 301 -4.11 27.92 12.19
N PRO A 302 -2.90 28.45 12.43
CA PRO A 302 -2.05 29.01 11.40
C PRO A 302 -1.19 27.93 10.73
N LEU A 303 -1.27 27.85 9.40
CA LEU A 303 -0.38 27.01 8.59
C LEU A 303 0.82 27.85 8.15
N LEU A 304 2.02 27.45 8.59
CA LEU A 304 3.21 28.30 8.57
C LEU A 304 4.50 27.51 8.34
N PHE A 305 5.54 28.20 7.88
CA PHE A 305 6.87 27.64 7.64
C PHE A 305 7.94 28.70 7.94
N PRO A 306 9.20 28.32 8.21
CA PRO A 306 10.34 29.23 8.15
C PRO A 306 10.32 30.17 6.94
N ASP A 307 10.74 31.42 7.14
CA ASP A 307 10.90 32.38 6.05
C ASP A 307 12.18 32.07 5.24
N LEU A 308 12.03 31.84 3.93
CA LEU A 308 13.14 31.52 3.02
C LEU A 308 14.00 32.74 2.64
N ASP A 309 13.58 33.93 3.07
CA ASP A 309 14.35 35.17 2.98
C ASP A 309 15.09 35.49 4.30
N ASP A 310 14.95 34.67 5.35
CA ASP A 310 15.73 34.78 6.58
C ASP A 310 17.18 34.27 6.37
N PRO A 311 18.21 35.04 6.77
CA PRO A 311 19.61 34.66 6.56
C PRO A 311 20.03 33.40 7.34
N LEU A 312 19.30 32.98 8.36
CA LEU A 312 19.59 31.75 9.11
C LEU A 312 19.18 30.48 8.34
N TYR A 313 18.30 30.57 7.34
CA TYR A 313 17.58 29.41 6.77
C TYR A 313 18.50 28.30 6.25
N ASP A 314 19.43 28.62 5.33
CA ASP A 314 20.38 27.65 4.73
C ASP A 314 21.41 27.10 5.77
N THR A 315 21.36 27.51 7.06
CA THR A 315 22.34 27.12 8.11
C THR A 315 21.73 26.55 9.40
N ALA A 316 20.49 26.89 9.74
CA ALA A 316 19.87 26.56 11.04
C ALA A 316 18.53 25.82 10.94
N TRP A 317 18.04 25.55 9.73
CA TRP A 317 16.80 24.80 9.53
C TRP A 317 17.05 23.28 9.51
N ASP A 318 16.54 22.59 10.54
CA ASP A 318 16.69 21.15 10.79
C ASP A 318 15.40 20.34 10.55
N GLY A 319 14.28 21.01 10.29
CA GLY A 319 12.95 20.41 10.19
C GLY A 319 12.12 20.43 11.47
N ILE A 320 12.62 21.02 12.56
CA ILE A 320 11.94 21.14 13.85
C ILE A 320 11.57 22.62 14.08
N LEU A 321 10.30 22.96 13.87
CA LEU A 321 9.80 24.34 13.94
C LEU A 321 10.15 25.06 15.26
N ASP A 322 10.08 24.37 16.40
CA ASP A 322 10.41 24.97 17.70
C ASP A 322 11.91 25.31 17.83
N ASN A 323 12.81 24.56 17.17
CA ASN A 323 14.24 24.89 17.14
C ASN A 323 14.48 26.15 16.30
N TRP A 324 13.82 26.26 15.14
CA TRP A 324 13.86 27.43 14.26
C TRP A 324 13.38 28.71 14.96
N ILE A 325 12.22 28.65 15.63
CA ILE A 325 11.68 29.79 16.41
C ILE A 325 12.64 30.15 17.55
N LYS A 326 13.23 29.16 18.23
CA LYS A 326 14.15 29.37 19.37
C LYS A 326 15.47 30.05 18.98
N VAL A 327 15.96 29.88 17.74
CA VAL A 327 17.13 30.64 17.25
C VAL A 327 16.78 32.04 16.72
N GLY A 328 15.52 32.48 16.86
CA GLY A 328 15.04 33.78 16.38
C GLY A 328 14.71 33.81 14.88
N GLY A 329 14.68 32.65 14.22
CA GLY A 329 14.34 32.53 12.80
C GLY A 329 12.88 32.91 12.54
N LYS A 330 12.64 33.74 11.53
CA LYS A 330 11.29 34.23 11.20
C LYS A 330 10.42 33.14 10.61
N VAL A 331 9.13 33.19 10.91
CA VAL A 331 8.12 32.31 10.28
C VAL A 331 7.19 33.13 9.40
N LYS A 332 6.80 32.53 8.28
CA LYS A 332 5.81 33.05 7.35
C LYS A 332 4.54 32.22 7.48
N ILE A 333 3.44 32.88 7.80
CA ILE A 333 2.10 32.28 7.74
C ILE A 333 1.67 32.26 6.26
N TYR A 334 1.23 31.10 5.80
CA TYR A 334 0.76 30.88 4.42
C TYR A 334 -0.77 30.83 4.34
N LYS A 335 -1.43 30.32 5.39
CA LYS A 335 -2.89 30.24 5.52
C LYS A 335 -3.27 30.22 7.01
N THR A 336 -4.53 30.56 7.31
CA THR A 336 -5.17 30.28 8.60
C THR A 336 -6.51 29.60 8.32
N ILE A 337 -6.86 28.59 9.13
CA ILE A 337 -8.08 27.77 9.04
C ILE A 337 -8.66 27.56 10.44
N LYS A 338 -9.86 26.98 10.61
CA LYS A 338 -10.26 26.54 11.96
C LYS A 338 -9.50 25.30 12.40
N ALA A 339 -9.14 25.24 13.68
CA ALA A 339 -8.56 24.02 14.27
C ALA A 339 -9.54 22.84 14.19
N ARG A 340 -10.85 23.10 14.30
CA ARG A 340 -11.90 22.10 14.06
C ARG A 340 -11.98 21.67 12.60
N GLU A 341 -11.91 22.59 11.63
CA GLU A 341 -11.86 22.21 10.20
C GLU A 341 -10.66 21.31 9.91
N LEU A 342 -9.49 21.60 10.49
CA LEU A 342 -8.34 20.71 10.38
C LEU A 342 -8.59 19.36 11.05
N TRP A 343 -9.15 19.33 12.26
CA TRP A 343 -9.45 18.06 12.95
C TRP A 343 -10.56 17.26 12.29
N ASP A 344 -11.55 17.89 11.69
CA ASP A 344 -12.62 17.24 10.94
C ASP A 344 -12.12 16.80 9.58
N LEU A 345 -11.15 17.50 8.96
CA LEU A 345 -10.39 17.01 7.81
C LEU A 345 -9.51 15.81 8.20
N ILE A 346 -8.85 15.84 9.37
CA ILE A 346 -8.06 14.74 9.95
C ILE A 346 -8.97 13.58 10.35
N CYS A 347 -10.17 13.83 10.85
CA CYS A 347 -11.11 12.79 11.21
C CYS A 347 -11.75 12.24 9.94
N GLU A 348 -12.17 13.04 8.96
CA GLU A 348 -12.60 12.57 7.63
C GLU A 348 -11.49 11.74 6.96
N ALA A 349 -10.25 12.18 7.06
CA ALA A 349 -9.05 11.43 6.70
C ALA A 349 -8.95 10.10 7.48
N ALA A 350 -8.77 10.16 8.81
CA ALA A 350 -8.75 9.03 9.75
C ALA A 350 -9.89 8.02 9.51
N TRP A 351 -11.03 8.58 9.12
CA TRP A 351 -12.22 7.89 8.68
C TRP A 351 -11.82 7.04 7.45
N GLN A 352 -11.49 7.51 6.19
CA GLN A 352 -11.97 7.11 4.79
C GLN A 352 -11.20 6.23 3.64
N SER A 353 -9.99 5.65 3.81
CA SER A 353 -9.01 4.55 3.33
C SER A 353 -8.37 3.23 4.13
N ALA A 354 -8.15 2.63 5.39
CA ALA A 354 -8.41 2.44 6.93
C ALA A 354 -7.74 3.11 8.29
N GLU A 355 -7.10 4.31 8.40
CA GLU A 355 -6.35 5.11 9.46
C GLU A 355 -6.19 6.61 8.93
N PRO A 356 -5.16 7.51 8.98
CA PRO A 356 -3.72 7.38 9.20
C PRO A 356 -3.40 7.31 10.67
N GLY A 357 -2.16 6.98 10.96
CA GLY A 357 -1.70 7.07 12.31
C GLY A 357 -1.80 8.52 12.79
N LEU A 358 -2.41 8.70 13.95
CA LEU A 358 -2.33 9.96 14.68
C LEU A 358 -1.22 9.81 15.69
N HIS A 359 -0.07 10.39 15.37
CA HIS A 359 1.10 10.33 16.23
C HIS A 359 1.18 11.65 16.97
N PHE A 360 0.85 11.63 18.27
CA PHE A 360 0.83 12.82 19.12
C PHE A 360 2.26 13.24 19.49
N MET A 361 3.03 13.66 18.49
CA MET A 361 4.48 13.74 18.54
C MET A 361 5.02 14.77 19.52
N GLU A 362 4.27 15.83 19.84
CA GLU A 362 4.63 16.69 20.97
C GLU A 362 4.62 15.91 22.28
N ARG A 363 3.53 15.19 22.55
CA ARG A 363 3.35 14.39 23.77
C ARG A 363 4.36 13.26 23.84
N THR A 364 4.61 12.58 22.72
CA THR A 364 5.63 11.53 22.60
C THR A 364 7.03 12.06 22.90
N ASN A 365 7.41 13.23 22.37
CA ASN A 365 8.72 13.84 22.68
C ASN A 365 8.78 14.43 24.10
N LYS A 366 7.69 15.00 24.64
CA LYS A 366 7.60 15.47 26.04
C LYS A 366 7.74 14.32 27.05
N LEU A 367 7.14 13.17 26.77
CA LEU A 367 7.22 11.96 27.61
C LEU A 367 8.53 11.18 27.42
N SER A 368 9.21 11.35 26.28
CA SER A 368 10.49 10.70 25.99
C SER A 368 11.51 10.88 27.11
N SER A 369 12.11 9.78 27.55
CA SER A 369 13.30 9.79 28.43
C SER A 369 14.51 10.48 27.77
N ASN A 370 14.50 10.61 26.44
CA ASN A 370 15.62 11.11 25.63
C ASN A 370 15.45 12.58 25.21
N TYR A 371 14.40 13.26 25.70
CA TYR A 371 13.98 14.62 25.28
C TYR A 371 15.10 15.68 25.25
N TYR A 372 16.17 15.49 26.04
CA TYR A 372 17.29 16.42 26.14
C TYR A 372 18.39 16.19 25.08
N PHE A 373 18.31 15.12 24.27
CA PHE A 373 19.33 14.79 23.27
C PHE A 373 18.84 14.06 22.00
N ASN A 374 17.59 13.58 21.94
CA ASN A 374 17.05 12.86 20.77
C ASN A 374 15.53 13.06 20.58
N TYR A 375 15.03 12.94 19.33
CA TYR A 375 13.68 13.37 18.88
C TYR A 375 13.05 12.34 17.89
N LEU A 376 11.72 12.12 17.87
CA LEU A 376 11.04 10.85 17.41
C LEU A 376 10.17 10.92 16.09
N ASN A 377 9.66 9.77 15.51
CA ASN A 377 9.09 9.60 14.12
C ASN A 377 8.05 8.40 13.75
N CYS A 378 8.26 7.35 12.86
CA CYS A 378 7.24 6.82 11.84
C CYS A 378 7.01 5.26 11.35
N THR A 379 5.83 4.82 10.73
CA THR A 379 5.19 3.47 10.22
C THR A 379 4.49 3.15 8.74
N ASN A 380 3.92 1.95 8.32
CA ASN A 380 3.73 1.44 6.87
C ASN A 380 2.32 0.88 6.28
N PRO A 381 2.06 0.37 4.99
CA PRO A 381 1.77 1.04 3.63
C PRO A 381 0.58 0.64 2.58
N CYS A 382 0.38 1.13 1.29
CA CYS A 382 -0.87 0.89 0.36
C CYS A 382 -0.84 0.93 -1.26
N VAL A 383 -1.88 1.43 -2.07
CA VAL A 383 -2.28 1.07 -3.55
C VAL A 383 -2.39 2.04 -4.84
N THR A 384 -3.59 2.35 -5.46
CA THR A 384 -4.14 2.77 -6.84
C THR A 384 -5.67 3.02 -6.71
N GLY A 385 -6.30 4.20 -7.05
CA GLY A 385 -7.51 4.89 -6.50
C GLY A 385 -8.32 5.98 -7.28
N ASP A 386 -7.87 6.52 -8.43
CA ASP A 386 -8.73 6.53 -9.64
C ASP A 386 -9.22 5.10 -9.97
N THR A 387 -8.64 4.10 -9.30
CA THR A 387 -9.20 2.76 -9.14
C THR A 387 -10.67 2.80 -8.84
N LEU A 388 -11.31 2.29 -9.87
CA LEU A 388 -12.58 1.63 -9.88
C LEU A 388 -12.51 0.38 -9.01
N VAL A 389 -12.98 0.49 -7.77
CA VAL A 389 -13.16 -0.63 -6.84
C VAL A 389 -14.50 -1.30 -7.12
N THR A 390 -14.52 -2.64 -7.19
CA THR A 390 -15.75 -3.40 -7.43
C THR A 390 -16.55 -3.52 -6.13
N THR A 391 -17.68 -2.81 -6.02
CA THR A 391 -18.59 -2.85 -4.86
C THR A 391 -19.92 -3.47 -5.22
N SER A 392 -20.71 -3.94 -4.25
CA SER A 392 -22.01 -4.54 -4.57
C SER A 392 -23.11 -3.55 -4.99
N ARG A 393 -22.78 -2.26 -5.11
CA ARG A 393 -23.65 -1.21 -5.66
C ARG A 393 -23.11 -0.61 -6.96
N GLY A 394 -22.22 -1.33 -7.64
CA GLY A 394 -21.54 -0.89 -8.84
C GLY A 394 -20.07 -0.55 -8.63
N ILE A 395 -19.46 -0.03 -9.67
CA ILE A 395 -18.04 0.31 -9.69
C ILE A 395 -17.88 1.80 -9.36
N PHE A 396 -17.02 2.12 -8.40
CA PHE A 396 -16.77 3.49 -7.99
C PHE A 396 -15.26 3.76 -7.86
N PRO A 397 -14.79 4.97 -8.24
CA PRO A 397 -13.47 5.44 -7.84
C PRO A 397 -13.34 5.36 -6.33
N MET A 398 -12.18 4.96 -5.84
CA MET A 398 -11.93 4.95 -4.40
C MET A 398 -12.09 6.36 -3.81
N ARG A 399 -11.86 7.45 -4.57
CA ARG A 399 -12.18 8.86 -4.19
C ARG A 399 -13.63 9.09 -3.80
N LYS A 400 -14.54 8.31 -4.35
CA LYS A 400 -15.99 8.37 -4.09
C LYS A 400 -16.42 7.46 -2.94
N LEU A 401 -15.74 6.33 -2.76
CA LEU A 401 -15.95 5.42 -1.63
C LEU A 401 -15.38 6.01 -0.34
N TYR A 402 -14.22 6.66 -0.48
CA TYR A 402 -13.63 7.57 0.49
C TYR A 402 -14.63 8.65 0.90
N ALA A 403 -15.06 9.52 -0.02
CA ALA A 403 -15.96 10.63 0.33
C ALA A 403 -17.31 10.19 0.93
N ALA A 404 -17.77 8.96 0.63
CA ALA A 404 -18.94 8.36 1.28
C ALA A 404 -18.64 7.78 2.68
N GLY A 405 -17.41 7.33 2.89
CA GLY A 405 -16.77 7.04 4.17
C GLY A 405 -17.40 5.98 5.06
N LYS A 406 -18.33 5.18 4.56
CA LYS A 406 -18.92 4.11 5.38
C LYS A 406 -18.30 2.78 5.00
N PRO A 407 -18.06 1.86 5.98
CA PRO A 407 -17.72 0.47 5.68
C PRO A 407 -18.69 -0.06 4.62
N PHE A 408 -18.15 -0.61 3.53
CA PHE A 408 -18.93 -0.93 2.34
C PHE A 408 -18.70 -2.36 1.89
N LYS A 409 -19.65 -2.89 1.12
CA LYS A 409 -19.59 -4.24 0.59
C LYS A 409 -18.77 -4.27 -0.70
N VAL A 410 -17.59 -4.88 -0.62
CA VAL A 410 -16.69 -5.12 -1.75
C VAL A 410 -17.00 -6.48 -2.34
N VAL A 411 -16.96 -6.61 -3.67
CA VAL A 411 -17.17 -7.90 -4.34
C VAL A 411 -15.83 -8.53 -4.68
N VAL A 412 -15.56 -9.70 -4.10
CA VAL A 412 -14.34 -10.48 -4.30
C VAL A 412 -14.73 -11.92 -4.66
N GLY A 413 -14.32 -12.38 -5.84
CA GLY A 413 -14.63 -13.75 -6.31
C GLY A 413 -16.12 -14.06 -6.43
N GLY A 414 -16.97 -13.04 -6.63
CA GLY A 414 -18.43 -13.18 -6.66
C GLY A 414 -19.11 -13.24 -5.29
N LYS A 415 -18.41 -12.92 -4.20
CA LYS A 415 -18.96 -12.78 -2.84
C LYS A 415 -18.80 -11.36 -2.32
N GLU A 416 -19.76 -10.91 -1.52
CA GLU A 416 -19.66 -9.65 -0.78
C GLU A 416 -18.85 -9.86 0.51
N TYR A 417 -17.92 -8.94 0.79
CA TYR A 417 -17.22 -8.83 2.08
C TYR A 417 -17.37 -7.41 2.61
N LEU A 418 -17.46 -7.26 3.93
CA LEU A 418 -17.47 -5.94 4.55
C LEU A 418 -16.03 -5.42 4.61
N SER A 419 -15.74 -4.32 3.93
CA SER A 419 -14.49 -3.60 4.19
C SER A 419 -14.49 -3.16 5.65
N SER A 420 -13.30 -3.00 6.24
CA SER A 420 -13.11 -2.02 7.30
C SER A 420 -13.73 -0.70 6.86
N GLN A 421 -13.86 0.25 7.79
CA GLN A 421 -13.82 1.57 7.21
C GLN A 421 -12.44 1.75 6.58
N PRO A 422 -12.31 2.12 5.31
CA PRO A 422 -11.09 2.77 4.82
C PRO A 422 -10.75 4.09 5.71
N PHE A 423 -9.59 4.81 6.23
CA PHE A 423 -8.15 5.54 5.91
C PHE A 423 -7.99 7.07 5.38
N LEU A 424 -6.84 7.73 5.61
CA LEU A 424 -6.16 8.59 4.63
C LEU A 424 -4.66 8.60 4.92
N THR A 425 -3.93 7.70 4.29
CA THR A 425 -2.52 7.46 4.58
C THR A 425 -1.43 8.26 3.80
N GLY A 426 -1.66 9.43 3.12
CA GLY A 426 -0.82 10.59 2.50
C GLY A 426 0.09 10.64 1.22
N VAL A 427 1.37 11.14 1.23
CA VAL A 427 2.27 11.37 0.01
C VAL A 427 3.54 10.48 -0.22
N LYS A 428 3.71 9.78 -1.39
CA LYS A 428 4.88 9.02 -1.99
C LYS A 428 4.70 8.04 -3.21
N GLN A 429 4.98 8.54 -4.44
CA GLN A 429 5.36 8.03 -5.80
C GLN A 429 4.86 6.70 -6.30
N VAL A 430 4.49 6.75 -7.57
CA VAL A 430 3.48 5.89 -8.17
C VAL A 430 3.85 5.40 -9.54
N TYR A 431 3.19 4.32 -9.92
CA TYR A 431 3.59 3.51 -11.04
C TYR A 431 2.40 2.96 -11.77
N LYS A 432 2.31 3.23 -13.06
CA LYS A 432 1.41 2.58 -13.99
C LYS A 432 1.89 1.15 -14.16
N LEU A 433 1.24 0.20 -13.48
CA LEU A 433 1.27 -1.18 -13.95
C LEU A 433 0.49 -1.19 -15.27
N GLN A 434 1.17 -1.52 -16.37
CA GLN A 434 0.53 -1.80 -17.65
C GLN A 434 0.64 -3.30 -17.96
N THR A 435 -0.41 -3.85 -18.57
CA THR A 435 -0.41 -5.22 -19.10
C THR A 435 -0.47 -5.20 -20.63
N LYS A 436 0.01 -6.27 -21.27
CA LYS A 436 0.07 -6.39 -22.75
C LYS A 436 -1.31 -6.35 -23.41
N GLU A 437 -2.36 -6.57 -22.63
CA GLU A 437 -3.77 -6.48 -23.02
C GLU A 437 -4.32 -5.05 -22.86
N GLY A 438 -3.66 -4.17 -22.10
CA GLY A 438 -4.02 -2.76 -21.93
C GLY A 438 -4.48 -2.39 -20.52
N TYR A 439 -4.74 -3.37 -19.64
CA TYR A 439 -5.20 -3.12 -18.27
C TYR A 439 -4.20 -2.27 -17.49
N ARG A 440 -4.75 -1.37 -16.67
CA ARG A 440 -3.99 -0.38 -15.90
C ARG A 440 -4.50 -0.30 -14.49
N LEU A 441 -3.66 -0.71 -13.56
CA LEU A 441 -3.75 -0.27 -12.18
C LEU A 441 -2.51 0.58 -11.94
N ARG A 442 -2.68 1.85 -11.59
CA ARG A 442 -1.53 2.55 -11.05
C ARG A 442 -1.39 1.97 -9.63
N LEU A 443 -0.22 1.57 -9.20
CA LEU A 443 0.03 1.30 -7.79
C LEU A 443 1.46 1.66 -7.44
N THR A 444 2.08 1.02 -6.46
CA THR A 444 3.49 1.21 -6.13
C THR A 444 4.25 -0.09 -6.32
N GLN A 445 5.56 -0.13 -6.05
CA GLN A 445 6.06 -0.23 -4.67
C GLN A 445 5.07 -0.77 -3.60
N ASP A 446 5.48 -0.95 -2.33
CA ASP A 446 5.16 -2.08 -1.42
C ASP A 446 3.78 -2.82 -1.44
N HIS A 447 2.71 -2.28 -2.04
CA HIS A 447 1.47 -2.99 -2.35
C HIS A 447 1.59 -4.35 -3.01
N LYS A 448 0.61 -5.19 -2.73
CA LYS A 448 0.65 -6.61 -3.09
C LYS A 448 -0.35 -6.89 -4.20
N VAL A 449 0.12 -7.28 -5.39
CA VAL A 449 -0.69 -7.73 -6.54
C VAL A 449 -0.82 -9.24 -6.50
N TYR A 450 -1.99 -9.78 -6.81
CA TYR A 450 -2.19 -11.22 -6.96
C TYR A 450 -1.89 -11.69 -8.38
N THR A 451 -0.95 -12.62 -8.49
CA THR A 451 -0.62 -13.36 -9.71
C THR A 451 -1.10 -14.81 -9.62
N THR A 452 -1.01 -15.55 -10.73
CA THR A 452 -1.26 -17.00 -10.75
C THR A 452 -0.34 -17.81 -9.82
N VAL A 453 0.77 -17.23 -9.34
CA VAL A 453 1.72 -17.87 -8.41
C VAL A 453 1.72 -17.27 -6.99
N GLY A 454 0.89 -16.25 -6.70
CA GLY A 454 0.74 -15.67 -5.36
C GLY A 454 0.82 -14.14 -5.32
N LYS A 455 0.99 -13.57 -4.11
CA LYS A 455 1.07 -12.11 -3.91
C LYS A 455 2.47 -11.58 -4.27
N VAL A 456 2.64 -11.02 -5.45
CA VAL A 456 3.91 -10.42 -5.93
C VAL A 456 3.92 -8.91 -5.66
N GLU A 457 5.11 -8.35 -5.47
CA GLU A 457 5.36 -6.92 -5.40
C GLU A 457 5.11 -6.36 -6.82
N ALA A 458 4.19 -5.41 -7.02
CA ALA A 458 3.84 -4.90 -8.34
C ALA A 458 5.04 -4.48 -9.23
N GLY A 459 6.12 -3.96 -8.65
CA GLY A 459 7.36 -3.66 -9.36
C GLY A 459 8.48 -4.70 -9.21
N LYS A 460 8.26 -5.81 -8.49
CA LYS A 460 9.04 -7.05 -8.73
C LYS A 460 8.31 -8.04 -9.64
N LEU A 461 7.15 -7.65 -10.20
CA LEU A 461 6.59 -8.32 -11.36
C LEU A 461 7.58 -8.22 -12.52
N LYS A 462 7.73 -9.31 -13.27
CA LYS A 462 8.63 -9.42 -14.41
C LYS A 462 7.81 -9.50 -15.70
N ALA A 463 8.33 -8.92 -16.78
CA ALA A 463 7.64 -8.87 -18.08
C ALA A 463 7.23 -10.27 -18.57
N GLY A 464 5.94 -10.60 -18.50
CA GLY A 464 5.42 -11.96 -18.72
C GLY A 464 4.58 -12.53 -17.58
N ASP A 465 4.70 -12.01 -16.35
CA ASP A 465 3.94 -12.46 -15.18
C ASP A 465 2.42 -12.34 -15.40
N LYS A 466 1.67 -13.31 -14.87
CA LYS A 466 0.21 -13.40 -15.04
C LYS A 466 -0.52 -12.87 -13.81
N ILE A 467 -1.05 -11.66 -13.92
CA ILE A 467 -1.86 -11.02 -12.89
C ILE A 467 -3.31 -11.50 -13.00
N LEU A 468 -3.97 -11.75 -11.87
CA LEU A 468 -5.37 -12.16 -11.84
C LEU A 468 -6.30 -10.98 -12.14
N LEU A 469 -7.22 -11.19 -13.08
CA LEU A 469 -8.33 -10.27 -13.34
C LEU A 469 -9.54 -10.61 -12.49
N ASN A 470 -10.34 -9.60 -12.15
CA ASN A 470 -11.70 -9.84 -11.65
C ASN A 470 -12.54 -10.48 -12.76
N LYS A 471 -13.24 -11.55 -12.39
CA LYS A 471 -14.11 -12.35 -13.25
C LYS A 471 -15.60 -12.06 -13.05
N TYR A 472 -15.96 -11.40 -11.94
CA TYR A 472 -17.34 -11.27 -11.48
C TYR A 472 -17.76 -9.81 -11.47
N GLY A 473 -18.76 -9.50 -12.28
CA GLY A 473 -19.31 -8.15 -12.39
C GLY A 473 -20.05 -7.69 -11.13
N ALA A 474 -20.14 -6.37 -10.97
CA ALA A 474 -21.06 -5.73 -10.04
C ALA A 474 -21.58 -4.42 -10.63
N PHE A 475 -22.87 -4.17 -10.44
CA PHE A 475 -23.61 -3.08 -11.09
C PHE A 475 -24.39 -2.26 -10.06
N GLY A 476 -24.66 -1.00 -10.39
CA GLY A 476 -25.58 -0.15 -9.64
C GLY A 476 -27.04 -0.39 -10.02
N SER A 477 -27.91 0.55 -9.68
CA SER A 477 -29.36 0.45 -9.88
C SER A 477 -30.00 1.64 -10.60
N VAL A 478 -29.19 2.56 -11.16
CA VAL A 478 -29.65 3.85 -11.70
C VAL A 478 -29.37 3.96 -13.20
N GLY A 479 -30.33 4.54 -13.93
CA GLY A 479 -30.26 4.87 -15.35
C GLY A 479 -30.69 3.76 -16.31
N THR A 480 -31.13 4.14 -17.51
CA THR A 480 -31.71 3.25 -18.54
C THR A 480 -30.75 2.95 -19.70
N VAL A 481 -31.13 2.00 -20.56
CA VAL A 481 -30.34 1.67 -21.76
C VAL A 481 -30.42 2.78 -22.81
N GLU A 482 -31.52 3.53 -22.89
CA GLU A 482 -31.73 4.68 -23.78
C GLU A 482 -30.81 5.85 -23.41
N GLU A 483 -30.74 6.21 -22.12
CA GLU A 483 -29.80 7.21 -21.62
C GLU A 483 -28.36 6.82 -21.94
N GLY A 484 -28.01 5.55 -21.69
CA GLY A 484 -26.70 4.99 -22.02
C GLY A 484 -26.38 5.17 -23.50
N ARG A 485 -27.31 4.80 -24.39
CA ARG A 485 -27.15 4.95 -25.85
C ARG A 485 -26.91 6.41 -26.24
N VAL A 486 -27.69 7.35 -25.70
CA VAL A 486 -27.53 8.79 -25.94
C VAL A 486 -26.14 9.26 -25.52
N TRP A 487 -25.63 8.84 -24.36
CA TRP A 487 -24.28 9.21 -23.92
C TRP A 487 -23.16 8.54 -24.74
N GLY A 488 -23.29 7.26 -25.09
CA GLY A 488 -22.33 6.56 -25.95
C GLY A 488 -22.25 7.16 -27.35
N TRP A 489 -23.40 7.56 -27.93
CA TRP A 489 -23.46 8.24 -29.22
C TRP A 489 -22.94 9.68 -29.16
N LEU A 490 -23.18 10.40 -28.05
CA LEU A 490 -22.60 11.74 -27.84
C LEU A 490 -21.06 11.69 -27.84
N VAL A 491 -20.49 10.65 -27.24
CA VAL A 491 -19.04 10.38 -27.25
C VAL A 491 -18.53 10.15 -28.67
N GLY A 492 -19.17 9.28 -29.45
CA GLY A 492 -18.71 8.92 -30.80
C GLY A 492 -19.13 9.90 -31.89
N ASP A 493 -20.39 9.87 -32.34
CA ASP A 493 -20.93 10.74 -33.40
C ASP A 493 -21.65 12.01 -32.89
N GLY A 494 -21.30 12.48 -31.68
CA GLY A 494 -21.79 13.75 -31.12
C GLY A 494 -20.78 14.90 -31.15
N SER A 495 -21.25 16.11 -30.80
CA SER A 495 -20.40 17.28 -30.53
C SER A 495 -21.02 18.19 -29.48
N VAL A 496 -20.23 18.49 -28.44
CA VAL A 496 -20.54 19.52 -27.45
C VAL A 496 -20.13 20.88 -28.01
N LYS A 497 -21.07 21.81 -28.19
CA LYS A 497 -20.80 23.23 -28.55
C LYS A 497 -20.90 24.11 -27.29
N LYS A 498 -20.61 25.40 -27.42
CA LYS A 498 -20.75 26.39 -26.32
C LYS A 498 -22.20 26.53 -25.81
N GLU A 499 -23.18 26.41 -26.71
CA GLU A 499 -24.60 26.70 -26.45
C GLU A 499 -25.49 25.45 -26.39
N ARG A 500 -25.10 24.36 -27.07
CA ARG A 500 -25.92 23.16 -27.27
C ARG A 500 -25.08 21.89 -27.48
N ALA A 501 -25.67 20.74 -27.19
CA ALA A 501 -25.19 19.45 -27.68
C ALA A 501 -25.82 19.16 -29.05
N GLU A 502 -25.04 18.54 -29.94
CA GLU A 502 -25.47 18.09 -31.27
C GLU A 502 -25.12 16.60 -31.42
N LEU A 503 -26.06 15.75 -31.85
CA LEU A 503 -25.83 14.35 -32.25
C LEU A 503 -25.98 14.26 -33.76
N PHE A 504 -25.01 13.65 -34.44
CA PHE A 504 -25.02 13.46 -35.90
C PHE A 504 -25.43 12.03 -36.26
N PHE A 505 -26.14 11.92 -37.39
CA PHE A 505 -26.57 10.66 -37.99
C PHE A 505 -26.39 10.79 -39.50
N TYR A 506 -25.66 9.87 -40.12
CA TYR A 506 -25.31 9.94 -41.54
C TYR A 506 -26.03 8.86 -42.34
N GLN A 507 -26.27 9.11 -43.63
CA GLN A 507 -26.83 8.12 -44.55
C GLN A 507 -28.15 7.48 -44.03
N GLN A 508 -28.20 6.18 -43.77
CA GLN A 508 -29.41 5.46 -43.32
C GLN A 508 -29.79 5.74 -41.85
N GLU A 509 -28.81 6.11 -41.02
CA GLU A 509 -29.02 6.40 -39.59
C GLU A 509 -29.97 7.58 -39.37
N LYS A 510 -30.07 8.47 -40.36
CA LYS A 510 -31.04 9.59 -40.40
C LYS A 510 -32.50 9.17 -40.26
N THR A 511 -32.82 7.98 -40.76
CA THR A 511 -34.18 7.42 -40.82
C THR A 511 -34.36 6.31 -39.80
N GLU A 512 -33.33 5.50 -39.55
CA GLU A 512 -33.35 4.43 -38.55
C GLU A 512 -33.22 4.95 -37.12
N LEU A 513 -32.19 5.77 -36.84
CA LEU A 513 -31.77 6.10 -35.47
C LEU A 513 -32.10 7.53 -35.04
N ALA A 514 -31.94 8.52 -35.92
CA ALA A 514 -32.14 9.93 -35.53
C ALA A 514 -33.52 10.23 -34.88
N PRO A 515 -34.65 9.62 -35.32
CA PRO A 515 -35.93 9.78 -34.63
C PRO A 515 -35.95 9.14 -33.22
N GLN A 516 -35.34 7.96 -33.06
CA GLN A 516 -35.24 7.26 -31.76
C GLN A 516 -34.40 8.07 -30.77
N PHE A 517 -33.27 8.62 -31.22
CA PHE A 517 -32.42 9.48 -30.39
C PHE A 517 -33.07 10.83 -30.10
N ALA A 518 -33.88 11.40 -31.00
CA ALA A 518 -34.67 12.59 -30.69
C ALA A 518 -35.70 12.32 -29.58
N ALA A 519 -36.41 11.18 -29.63
CA ALA A 519 -37.34 10.78 -28.59
C ALA A 519 -36.65 10.51 -27.24
N ALA A 520 -35.52 9.78 -27.24
CA ALA A 520 -34.73 9.56 -26.02
C ALA A 520 -34.23 10.88 -25.41
N VAL A 521 -33.70 11.80 -26.23
CA VAL A 521 -33.28 13.12 -25.77
C VAL A 521 -34.46 13.96 -25.27
N GLN A 522 -35.65 13.87 -25.88
CA GLN A 522 -36.86 14.54 -25.38
C GLN A 522 -37.22 14.07 -23.96
N ILE A 523 -37.26 12.75 -23.74
CA ILE A 523 -37.54 12.14 -22.42
C ILE A 523 -36.52 12.61 -21.38
N MET A 524 -35.23 12.66 -21.74
CA MET A 524 -34.16 13.10 -20.84
C MET A 524 -34.25 14.59 -20.44
N VAL A 525 -34.81 15.46 -21.30
CA VAL A 525 -34.77 16.92 -21.10
C VAL A 525 -36.10 17.57 -20.67
N GLY A 526 -37.22 16.86 -20.83
CA GLY A 526 -38.55 17.29 -20.42
C GLY A 526 -39.14 18.46 -21.21
N ASP A 527 -40.47 18.52 -21.21
CA ASP A 527 -41.24 19.32 -22.17
C ASP A 527 -41.46 20.78 -21.73
N THR A 528 -41.34 21.09 -20.43
CA THR A 528 -41.73 22.37 -19.83
C THR A 528 -40.68 23.46 -20.05
N GLY A 529 -40.97 24.44 -20.91
CA GLY A 529 -40.10 25.59 -21.20
C GLY A 529 -40.25 26.77 -20.22
N VAL A 530 -39.27 27.68 -20.28
CA VAL A 530 -39.33 28.97 -19.58
C VAL A 530 -40.45 29.81 -20.20
N ASN A 531 -41.22 30.51 -19.37
CA ASN A 531 -42.40 31.29 -19.75
C ASN A 531 -43.50 30.47 -20.48
N GLY A 532 -43.68 29.20 -20.12
CA GLY A 532 -44.85 28.40 -20.49
C GLY A 532 -44.88 27.88 -21.93
N ARG A 533 -43.81 28.03 -22.70
CA ARG A 533 -43.67 27.43 -24.05
C ARG A 533 -43.25 25.96 -23.93
N ALA A 534 -43.65 25.11 -24.87
CA ALA A 534 -43.11 23.75 -24.95
C ALA A 534 -41.65 23.77 -25.45
N TYR A 535 -40.82 22.85 -24.93
CA TYR A 535 -39.46 22.60 -25.42
C TYR A 535 -39.45 21.27 -26.19
N THR A 536 -39.28 21.34 -27.50
CA THR A 536 -39.35 20.16 -28.40
C THR A 536 -38.00 19.90 -29.08
N VAL A 537 -37.58 18.64 -29.06
CA VAL A 537 -36.38 18.12 -29.71
C VAL A 537 -36.80 17.27 -30.91
N SER A 538 -36.29 17.61 -32.10
CA SER A 538 -36.56 16.88 -33.34
C SER A 538 -35.30 16.78 -34.22
N PRO A 539 -35.23 15.80 -35.15
CA PRO A 539 -34.12 15.72 -36.09
C PRO A 539 -34.16 16.84 -37.12
N ILE A 540 -33.06 17.58 -37.26
CA ILE A 540 -32.90 18.61 -38.31
C ILE A 540 -32.19 17.96 -39.51
N TYR A 541 -32.92 17.77 -40.61
CA TYR A 541 -32.42 17.13 -41.83
C TYR A 541 -31.64 18.11 -42.72
N VAL A 542 -30.34 17.84 -42.92
CA VAL A 542 -29.47 18.66 -43.76
C VAL A 542 -29.17 17.91 -45.07
N GLN A 543 -30.10 18.05 -46.03
CA GLN A 543 -30.06 17.34 -47.32
C GLN A 543 -28.69 17.45 -48.03
N LYS A 544 -28.16 18.67 -48.14
CA LYS A 544 -26.88 18.97 -48.83
C LYS A 544 -25.66 18.24 -48.24
N GLU A 545 -25.71 17.84 -46.97
CA GLU A 545 -24.62 17.14 -46.28
C GLU A 545 -24.93 15.65 -46.01
N ASN A 546 -26.05 15.14 -46.55
CA ASN A 546 -26.54 13.76 -46.34
C ASN A 546 -26.62 13.33 -44.85
N LYS A 547 -26.86 14.27 -43.94
CA LYS A 547 -26.92 14.04 -42.48
C LYS A 547 -28.19 14.58 -41.82
N ALA A 548 -28.53 14.05 -40.66
CA ALA A 548 -29.53 14.59 -39.74
C ALA A 548 -28.82 14.97 -38.43
N VAL A 549 -29.34 15.98 -37.74
CA VAL A 549 -28.75 16.47 -36.49
C VAL A 549 -29.83 16.66 -35.42
N VAL A 550 -29.73 15.93 -34.32
CA VAL A 550 -30.55 16.18 -33.11
C VAL A 550 -29.80 17.20 -32.26
N LYS A 551 -30.47 18.28 -31.83
CA LYS A 551 -29.83 19.40 -31.11
C LYS A 551 -30.61 19.75 -29.85
N SER A 552 -29.91 20.02 -28.74
CA SER A 552 -30.57 20.44 -27.50
C SER A 552 -29.63 21.19 -26.55
N GLU A 553 -30.09 22.34 -26.06
CA GLU A 553 -29.44 23.16 -25.03
C GLU A 553 -29.59 22.52 -23.65
N ARG A 554 -30.72 21.86 -23.39
CA ARG A 554 -30.93 21.07 -22.17
C ARG A 554 -30.04 19.84 -22.12
N LEU A 555 -29.86 19.16 -23.26
CA LEU A 555 -28.91 18.05 -23.34
C LEU A 555 -27.47 18.53 -23.09
N LEU A 556 -27.11 19.77 -23.46
CA LEU A 556 -25.83 20.35 -23.05
C LEU A 556 -25.71 20.44 -21.52
N LYS A 557 -26.74 20.94 -20.82
CA LYS A 557 -26.72 21.05 -19.35
C LYS A 557 -26.57 19.69 -18.67
N LEU A 558 -27.31 18.68 -19.15
CA LEU A 558 -27.16 17.30 -18.67
C LEU A 558 -25.78 16.73 -19.00
N ALA A 559 -25.27 16.96 -20.21
CA ALA A 559 -23.95 16.50 -20.62
C ALA A 559 -22.83 17.15 -19.76
N GLN A 560 -22.94 18.44 -19.48
CA GLN A 560 -22.05 19.18 -18.58
C GLN A 560 -22.10 18.62 -17.15
N SER A 561 -23.27 18.24 -16.64
CA SER A 561 -23.39 17.57 -15.33
C SER A 561 -22.73 16.18 -15.27
N LEU A 562 -22.45 15.56 -16.43
CA LEU A 562 -21.70 14.32 -16.57
C LEU A 562 -20.23 14.53 -17.00
N GLY A 563 -19.75 15.78 -17.02
CA GLY A 563 -18.37 16.13 -17.33
C GLY A 563 -18.05 16.32 -18.83
N PHE A 564 -19.04 16.22 -19.72
CA PHE A 564 -18.83 16.49 -21.16
C PHE A 564 -18.70 18.00 -21.42
N ALA A 565 -17.60 18.43 -22.06
CA ALA A 565 -17.32 19.83 -22.34
C ALA A 565 -16.93 20.09 -23.80
N HIS A 566 -16.94 21.36 -24.21
CA HIS A 566 -16.56 21.76 -25.57
C HIS A 566 -15.09 21.44 -25.83
N GLY A 567 -14.82 20.52 -26.78
CA GLY A 567 -13.48 19.99 -27.05
C GLY A 567 -13.10 18.75 -26.22
N ALA A 568 -13.83 18.44 -25.14
CA ALA A 568 -13.58 17.31 -24.25
C ALA A 568 -14.84 16.43 -24.12
N LYS A 569 -15.08 15.59 -25.14
CA LYS A 569 -16.20 14.63 -25.17
C LYS A 569 -15.81 13.16 -25.06
N LEU A 570 -14.52 12.83 -25.21
CA LEU A 570 -14.02 11.45 -25.34
C LEU A 570 -13.75 10.81 -23.97
N ILE A 571 -14.80 10.66 -23.17
CA ILE A 571 -14.78 10.15 -21.79
C ILE A 571 -15.86 9.08 -21.54
N VAL A 572 -15.71 8.33 -20.46
CA VAL A 572 -16.78 7.49 -19.87
C VAL A 572 -17.16 8.12 -18.52
N PRO A 573 -18.35 8.70 -18.35
CA PRO A 573 -18.73 9.34 -17.09
C PRO A 573 -18.82 8.37 -15.91
N ASP A 574 -18.51 8.88 -14.74
CA ASP A 574 -18.59 8.22 -13.44
C ASP A 574 -19.99 7.66 -13.13
N ALA A 575 -21.03 8.30 -13.68
CA ALA A 575 -22.42 7.85 -13.61
C ALA A 575 -22.68 6.54 -14.37
N ILE A 576 -21.87 6.22 -15.40
CA ILE A 576 -21.94 4.96 -16.12
C ILE A 576 -21.32 3.84 -15.26
N PHE A 577 -20.12 4.04 -14.70
CA PHE A 577 -19.46 3.05 -13.83
C PHE A 577 -20.27 2.72 -12.56
N GLY A 578 -20.89 3.73 -11.94
CA GLY A 578 -21.82 3.55 -10.82
C GLY A 578 -23.26 3.20 -11.24
N GLY A 579 -23.53 3.09 -12.55
CA GLY A 579 -24.86 2.91 -13.12
C GLY A 579 -25.36 1.47 -13.12
N SER A 580 -26.62 1.30 -13.53
CA SER A 580 -27.23 0.01 -13.75
C SER A 580 -26.52 -0.79 -14.85
N GLU A 581 -26.71 -2.11 -14.86
CA GLU A 581 -26.26 -2.96 -15.96
C GLU A 581 -26.84 -2.47 -17.31
N ALA A 582 -28.10 -2.01 -17.31
CA ALA A 582 -28.75 -1.45 -18.50
C ALA A 582 -28.08 -0.16 -18.99
N LEU A 583 -27.68 0.75 -18.09
CA LEU A 583 -26.98 1.99 -18.43
C LEU A 583 -25.58 1.71 -19.01
N GLN A 584 -24.82 0.81 -18.38
CA GLN A 584 -23.49 0.40 -18.87
C GLN A 584 -23.59 -0.29 -20.23
N ARG A 585 -24.57 -1.19 -20.39
CA ARG A 585 -24.89 -1.87 -21.66
C ARG A 585 -25.27 -0.87 -22.74
N GLY A 586 -26.12 0.11 -22.42
CA GLY A 586 -26.56 1.16 -23.35
C GLY A 586 -25.41 2.04 -23.83
N PHE A 587 -24.51 2.44 -22.91
CA PHE A 587 -23.31 3.21 -23.25
C PHE A 587 -22.39 2.45 -24.21
N LEU A 588 -22.13 1.17 -23.91
CA LEU A 588 -21.35 0.29 -24.79
C LEU A 588 -22.04 0.08 -26.15
N GLN A 589 -23.36 -0.15 -26.18
CA GLN A 589 -24.13 -0.20 -27.43
C GLN A 589 -23.95 1.09 -28.25
N GLY A 590 -24.15 2.27 -27.65
CA GLY A 590 -24.06 3.55 -28.33
C GLY A 590 -22.71 3.79 -28.98
N ILE A 591 -21.62 3.68 -28.21
CA ILE A 591 -20.26 4.03 -28.68
C ILE A 591 -19.70 3.05 -29.74
N PHE A 592 -20.01 1.76 -29.62
CA PHE A 592 -19.64 0.79 -30.66
C PHE A 592 -20.57 0.91 -31.89
N SER A 593 -21.79 1.44 -31.74
CA SER A 593 -22.67 1.65 -32.89
C SER A 593 -22.29 2.86 -33.73
N SER A 594 -21.72 3.92 -33.15
CA SER A 594 -21.04 4.96 -33.94
C SER A 594 -19.68 4.47 -34.49
N ASP A 595 -18.64 4.45 -33.64
CA ASP A 595 -17.23 4.27 -34.06
C ASP A 595 -16.78 2.81 -34.20
N GLY A 596 -17.61 1.87 -33.74
CA GLY A 596 -17.27 0.45 -33.73
C GLY A 596 -17.64 -0.31 -35.01
N HIS A 597 -16.95 -1.42 -35.24
CA HIS A 597 -17.16 -2.27 -36.43
C HIS A 597 -16.77 -3.75 -36.18
N VAL A 598 -17.29 -4.63 -37.05
CA VAL A 598 -16.92 -6.05 -37.12
C VAL A 598 -15.81 -6.25 -38.17
N ALA A 599 -14.72 -6.90 -37.78
CA ALA A 599 -13.54 -7.14 -38.61
C ALA A 599 -12.97 -8.56 -38.43
N GLY A 600 -12.36 -9.09 -39.50
CA GLY A 600 -11.84 -10.45 -39.56
C GLY A 600 -12.81 -11.45 -40.19
N THR A 601 -12.40 -12.71 -40.26
CA THR A 601 -13.17 -13.85 -40.77
C THR A 601 -13.01 -15.03 -39.80
N PRO A 602 -13.82 -16.11 -39.88
CA PRO A 602 -13.72 -17.24 -38.95
C PRO A 602 -12.31 -17.84 -38.87
N GLU A 603 -11.63 -17.94 -40.00
CA GLU A 603 -10.29 -18.52 -40.18
C GLU A 603 -9.19 -17.62 -39.59
N ASN A 604 -9.35 -16.30 -39.72
CA ASN A 604 -8.38 -15.29 -39.27
C ASN A 604 -8.69 -14.73 -37.87
N GLY A 605 -9.81 -15.16 -37.26
CA GLY A 605 -10.35 -14.60 -36.02
C GLY A 605 -11.31 -13.44 -36.27
N VAL A 606 -12.59 -13.65 -35.96
CA VAL A 606 -13.60 -12.58 -35.89
C VAL A 606 -13.32 -11.70 -34.67
N SER A 607 -13.44 -10.38 -34.87
CA SER A 607 -13.22 -9.38 -33.83
C SER A 607 -14.24 -8.24 -33.91
N VAL A 608 -14.70 -7.78 -32.75
CA VAL A 608 -15.43 -6.51 -32.61
C VAL A 608 -14.42 -5.45 -32.20
N ARG A 609 -14.41 -4.31 -32.89
CA ARG A 609 -13.39 -3.26 -32.73
C ARG A 609 -14.02 -1.91 -32.47
N LEU A 610 -13.35 -1.11 -31.65
CA LEU A 610 -13.62 0.32 -31.44
C LEU A 610 -12.30 1.08 -31.66
N THR A 611 -12.27 1.96 -32.66
CA THR A 611 -11.07 2.75 -32.98
C THR A 611 -11.24 4.17 -32.46
N SER A 612 -10.24 4.73 -31.79
CA SER A 612 -10.29 6.12 -31.29
C SER A 612 -8.93 6.80 -31.32
N VAL A 613 -8.95 8.15 -31.28
CA VAL A 613 -7.76 8.97 -30.97
C VAL A 613 -7.52 9.09 -29.45
N SER A 614 -8.51 8.75 -28.62
CA SER A 614 -8.37 8.76 -27.15
C SER A 614 -8.06 7.36 -26.63
N GLU A 615 -6.81 7.11 -26.24
CA GLU A 615 -6.42 5.86 -25.58
C GLU A 615 -7.16 5.67 -24.24
N GLU A 616 -7.39 6.75 -23.49
CA GLU A 616 -8.05 6.67 -22.18
C GLU A 616 -9.55 6.34 -22.30
N LEU A 617 -10.22 6.77 -23.36
CA LEU A 617 -11.58 6.32 -23.68
C LEU A 617 -11.63 4.80 -23.86
N LEU A 618 -10.64 4.23 -24.56
CA LEU A 618 -10.54 2.79 -24.79
C LEU A 618 -10.23 2.03 -23.49
N VAL A 619 -9.36 2.55 -22.62
CA VAL A 619 -9.08 1.98 -21.28
C VAL A 619 -10.36 1.93 -20.43
N ASN A 620 -11.19 2.97 -20.48
CA ASN A 620 -12.43 3.01 -19.72
C ASN A 620 -13.55 2.14 -20.33
N VAL A 621 -13.58 1.98 -21.66
CA VAL A 621 -14.40 0.95 -22.31
C VAL A 621 -13.94 -0.47 -21.93
N GLN A 622 -12.63 -0.74 -21.85
CA GLN A 622 -12.08 -2.01 -21.37
C GLN A 622 -12.47 -2.29 -19.90
N ARG A 623 -12.45 -1.27 -19.04
CA ARG A 623 -12.91 -1.34 -17.63
C ARG A 623 -14.42 -1.67 -17.52
N LEU A 624 -15.27 -1.13 -18.40
CA LEU A 624 -16.69 -1.54 -18.47
C LEU A 624 -16.84 -2.99 -18.99
N LEU A 625 -16.11 -3.36 -20.06
CA LEU A 625 -16.21 -4.69 -20.66
C LEU A 625 -15.83 -5.81 -19.69
N ILE A 626 -14.77 -5.64 -18.88
CA ILE A 626 -14.41 -6.65 -17.86
C ILE A 626 -15.45 -6.78 -16.74
N ASN A 627 -16.27 -5.75 -16.48
CA ASN A 627 -17.43 -5.85 -15.57
C ASN A 627 -18.50 -6.82 -16.11
N PHE A 628 -18.66 -6.92 -17.43
CA PHE A 628 -19.47 -7.95 -18.09
C PHE A 628 -18.73 -9.29 -18.29
N GLY A 629 -17.52 -9.45 -17.73
CA GLY A 629 -16.65 -10.61 -17.96
C GLY A 629 -16.02 -10.67 -19.37
N ILE A 630 -16.13 -9.59 -20.15
CA ILE A 630 -15.63 -9.52 -21.54
C ILE A 630 -14.18 -9.02 -21.53
N VAL A 631 -13.23 -9.97 -21.54
CA VAL A 631 -11.81 -9.65 -21.71
C VAL A 631 -11.57 -9.13 -23.14
N SER A 632 -10.94 -7.96 -23.25
CA SER A 632 -10.59 -7.26 -24.50
C SER A 632 -9.13 -6.79 -24.49
N ARG A 633 -8.58 -6.41 -25.65
CA ARG A 633 -7.20 -5.95 -25.82
C ARG A 633 -7.09 -4.61 -26.54
N ILE A 634 -6.27 -3.69 -26.03
CA ILE A 634 -5.97 -2.39 -26.66
C ILE A 634 -4.66 -2.49 -27.45
N TYR A 635 -4.65 -1.96 -28.68
CA TYR A 635 -3.48 -1.82 -29.54
C TYR A 635 -3.24 -0.33 -29.84
N LYS A 636 -2.10 0.20 -29.38
CA LYS A 636 -1.70 1.60 -29.58
C LYS A 636 -1.21 1.85 -31.01
N ASN A 637 -1.25 3.11 -31.46
CA ASN A 637 -0.57 3.60 -32.68
C ASN A 637 -0.81 2.79 -33.97
N ARG A 638 -2.02 2.24 -34.13
CA ARG A 638 -2.45 1.46 -35.31
C ARG A 638 -2.44 2.27 -36.61
N ARG A 639 -2.52 3.60 -36.50
CA ARG A 639 -2.08 4.57 -37.50
C ARG A 639 -1.30 5.68 -36.79
N LEU A 640 -0.17 6.10 -37.36
CA LEU A 640 0.66 7.17 -36.80
C LEU A 640 0.08 8.56 -37.11
N ALA A 641 0.44 9.52 -36.25
CA ALA A 641 0.19 10.94 -36.48
C ALA A 641 1.04 11.44 -37.66
N GLN A 642 0.42 12.18 -38.57
CA GLN A 642 1.06 12.76 -39.77
C GLN A 642 0.12 13.79 -40.40
N ASP A 643 0.67 14.66 -41.24
CA ASP A 643 -0.15 15.48 -42.14
C ASP A 643 -0.86 14.59 -43.18
N ARG A 644 -2.14 14.85 -43.43
CA ARG A 644 -2.96 14.15 -44.43
C ARG A 644 -3.82 15.14 -45.20
N MET A 645 -4.01 14.86 -46.49
CA MET A 645 -4.97 15.58 -47.34
C MET A 645 -6.40 15.09 -47.02
N MET A 646 -7.05 15.75 -46.07
CA MET A 646 -8.43 15.45 -45.64
C MET A 646 -9.43 16.37 -46.37
N PRO A 647 -10.72 16.00 -46.46
CA PRO A 647 -11.76 16.89 -47.00
C PRO A 647 -11.83 18.21 -46.24
N ASP A 648 -11.99 19.33 -46.95
CA ASP A 648 -11.95 20.68 -46.37
C ASP A 648 -13.31 21.21 -45.88
N GLY A 649 -14.37 20.40 -45.96
CA GLY A 649 -15.75 20.79 -45.65
C GLY A 649 -16.44 21.67 -46.71
N LYS A 650 -15.76 21.98 -47.82
CA LYS A 650 -16.26 22.79 -48.95
C LYS A 650 -16.26 22.02 -50.29
N GLY A 651 -15.68 20.82 -50.32
CA GLY A 651 -15.61 19.93 -51.49
C GLY A 651 -14.19 19.75 -52.04
N GLY A 652 -13.22 20.49 -51.50
CA GLY A 652 -11.80 20.32 -51.79
C GLY A 652 -11.11 19.36 -50.81
N LYS A 653 -9.79 19.27 -50.93
CA LYS A 653 -8.91 18.64 -49.94
C LYS A 653 -7.90 19.68 -49.46
N LYS A 654 -7.63 19.70 -48.16
CA LYS A 654 -6.61 20.54 -47.54
C LYS A 654 -5.70 19.66 -46.68
N LEU A 655 -4.45 20.08 -46.49
CA LEU A 655 -3.53 19.42 -45.57
C LEU A 655 -3.95 19.73 -44.12
N TYR A 656 -4.15 18.69 -43.33
CA TYR A 656 -4.45 18.78 -41.90
C TYR A 656 -3.50 17.87 -41.10
N PRO A 657 -2.98 18.33 -39.94
CA PRO A 657 -2.28 17.46 -39.01
C PRO A 657 -3.29 16.48 -38.39
N THR A 658 -3.04 15.18 -38.56
CA THR A 658 -3.88 14.12 -37.99
C THR A 658 -3.18 13.43 -36.83
N GLN A 659 -3.95 13.11 -35.78
CA GLN A 659 -3.45 12.41 -34.59
C GLN A 659 -3.29 10.90 -34.85
N ALA A 660 -2.67 10.20 -33.90
CA ALA A 660 -2.57 8.75 -33.93
C ALA A 660 -3.93 8.09 -33.62
N TYR A 661 -4.11 6.85 -34.07
CA TYR A 661 -5.31 6.05 -33.81
C TYR A 661 -4.96 4.74 -33.08
N HIS A 662 -5.82 4.34 -32.15
CA HIS A 662 -5.69 3.18 -31.27
C HIS A 662 -6.93 2.28 -31.48
N ASP A 663 -6.74 0.95 -31.48
CA ASP A 663 -7.85 -0.02 -31.59
C ASP A 663 -8.08 -0.70 -30.22
N LEU A 664 -9.29 -0.68 -29.68
CA LEU A 664 -9.74 -1.70 -28.73
C LEU A 664 -10.35 -2.85 -29.52
N VAL A 665 -9.95 -4.07 -29.19
CA VAL A 665 -10.29 -5.30 -29.90
C VAL A 665 -10.85 -6.32 -28.92
N ILE A 666 -12.09 -6.74 -29.16
CA ILE A 666 -12.71 -7.89 -28.50
C ILE A 666 -12.50 -9.10 -29.41
N SER A 667 -11.95 -10.18 -28.86
CA SER A 667 -11.59 -11.40 -29.58
C SER A 667 -11.79 -12.65 -28.70
N GLY A 668 -11.88 -13.83 -29.32
CA GLY A 668 -12.17 -15.07 -28.60
C GLY A 668 -13.58 -15.08 -28.02
N GLY A 669 -13.78 -15.78 -26.89
CA GLY A 669 -15.06 -15.88 -26.19
C GLY A 669 -15.63 -14.53 -25.74
N GLY A 670 -14.79 -13.49 -25.65
CA GLY A 670 -15.24 -12.11 -25.47
C GLY A 670 -16.19 -11.63 -26.57
N VAL A 671 -16.07 -12.11 -27.81
CA VAL A 671 -16.97 -11.74 -28.92
C VAL A 671 -18.35 -12.36 -28.73
N THR A 672 -18.42 -13.59 -28.23
CA THR A 672 -19.68 -14.23 -27.84
C THR A 672 -20.34 -13.49 -26.68
N GLY A 673 -19.55 -13.06 -25.68
CA GLY A 673 -20.02 -12.20 -24.60
C GLY A 673 -20.57 -10.86 -25.12
N TYR A 674 -19.85 -10.18 -26.01
CA TYR A 674 -20.30 -8.93 -26.63
C TYR A 674 -21.60 -9.12 -27.43
N ALA A 675 -21.70 -10.17 -28.25
CA ALA A 675 -22.88 -10.42 -29.07
C ALA A 675 -24.14 -10.76 -28.25
N GLY A 676 -23.97 -11.45 -27.11
CA GLY A 676 -25.08 -11.83 -26.22
C GLY A 676 -25.45 -10.78 -25.17
N LEU A 677 -24.51 -9.91 -24.75
CA LEU A 677 -24.73 -8.94 -23.67
C LEU A 677 -24.80 -7.49 -24.14
N ILE A 678 -24.16 -7.13 -25.26
CA ILE A 678 -24.04 -5.74 -25.76
C ILE A 678 -24.69 -5.58 -27.15
N GLY A 679 -24.04 -6.03 -28.23
CA GLY A 679 -24.50 -5.87 -29.62
C GLY A 679 -24.33 -4.46 -30.23
N PHE A 680 -24.82 -4.26 -31.45
CA PHE A 680 -24.90 -2.97 -32.16
C PHE A 680 -26.35 -2.50 -32.32
N LEU A 681 -26.55 -1.22 -32.64
CA LEU A 681 -27.86 -0.60 -32.88
C LEU A 681 -28.30 -0.66 -34.35
N GLN A 682 -27.40 -0.48 -35.32
CA GLN A 682 -27.72 -0.69 -36.74
C GLN A 682 -27.81 -2.18 -37.03
N GLU A 683 -28.90 -2.63 -37.64
CA GLU A 683 -29.10 -4.06 -37.92
C GLU A 683 -28.06 -4.61 -38.90
N GLU A 684 -27.51 -3.80 -39.82
CA GLU A 684 -26.39 -4.19 -40.69
C GLU A 684 -25.13 -4.58 -39.89
N LYS A 685 -24.73 -3.76 -38.90
CA LYS A 685 -23.56 -4.04 -38.05
C LYS A 685 -23.82 -5.27 -37.17
N GLN A 686 -25.03 -5.41 -36.64
CA GLN A 686 -25.41 -6.52 -35.77
C GLN A 686 -25.53 -7.84 -36.53
N GLU A 687 -26.16 -7.88 -37.70
CA GLU A 687 -26.27 -9.12 -38.48
C GLU A 687 -24.91 -9.53 -39.07
N LYS A 688 -24.07 -8.57 -39.48
CA LYS A 688 -22.67 -8.88 -39.81
C LYS A 688 -21.95 -9.59 -38.64
N LEU A 689 -22.23 -9.21 -37.39
CA LEU A 689 -21.69 -9.92 -36.22
C LEU A 689 -22.32 -11.31 -36.04
N ARG A 690 -23.65 -11.45 -36.14
CA ARG A 690 -24.35 -12.75 -36.01
C ARG A 690 -23.87 -13.74 -37.07
N THR A 691 -23.92 -13.37 -38.34
CA THR A 691 -23.40 -14.17 -39.46
C THR A 691 -21.93 -14.54 -39.28
N SER A 692 -21.06 -13.59 -38.88
CA SER A 692 -19.63 -13.90 -38.63
C SER A 692 -19.43 -14.91 -37.50
N LEU A 693 -20.29 -14.92 -36.48
CA LEU A 693 -20.23 -15.89 -35.38
C LEU A 693 -20.85 -17.25 -35.74
N ALA A 694 -21.91 -17.27 -36.56
CA ALA A 694 -22.59 -18.49 -37.00
C ALA A 694 -21.69 -19.41 -37.84
N LEU A 695 -20.67 -18.85 -38.50
CA LEU A 695 -19.68 -19.60 -39.27
C LEU A 695 -18.64 -20.36 -38.41
N TYR A 696 -18.63 -20.20 -37.08
CA TYR A 696 -17.74 -20.97 -36.19
C TYR A 696 -18.26 -22.38 -35.87
N THR A 697 -17.58 -23.41 -36.36
CA THR A 697 -17.91 -24.83 -36.11
C THR A 697 -17.71 -25.30 -34.66
N LYS A 698 -16.87 -24.61 -33.86
CA LYS A 698 -16.60 -24.94 -32.44
C LYS A 698 -16.72 -23.74 -31.48
N GLY A 699 -17.21 -22.61 -31.99
CA GLY A 699 -17.15 -21.31 -31.32
C GLY A 699 -15.72 -20.73 -31.20
N PRO A 700 -15.57 -19.47 -30.77
CA PRO A 700 -14.28 -18.86 -30.47
C PRO A 700 -13.57 -19.47 -29.25
N TYR A 701 -12.24 -19.42 -29.21
CA TYR A 701 -11.44 -19.84 -28.05
C TYR A 701 -11.80 -19.08 -26.77
N LYS A 702 -11.87 -19.77 -25.63
CA LYS A 702 -12.16 -19.15 -24.32
C LYS A 702 -11.00 -18.28 -23.84
N ASN A 703 -11.33 -17.10 -23.30
CA ASN A 703 -10.36 -16.16 -22.73
C ASN A 703 -10.05 -16.55 -21.27
N THR A 704 -8.81 -16.41 -20.82
CA THR A 704 -8.45 -16.52 -19.40
C THR A 704 -8.70 -15.20 -18.67
N PHE A 705 -8.98 -15.26 -17.37
CA PHE A 705 -9.11 -14.06 -16.51
C PHE A 705 -7.74 -13.68 -15.93
N GLU A 706 -6.79 -13.50 -16.84
CA GLU A 706 -5.39 -13.20 -16.56
C GLU A 706 -4.92 -12.07 -17.49
N ALA A 707 -4.07 -11.21 -16.97
CA ALA A 707 -3.41 -10.16 -17.73
C ALA A 707 -1.89 -10.32 -17.64
N THR A 708 -1.19 -10.15 -18.76
CA THR A 708 0.26 -10.34 -18.86
C THR A 708 0.95 -9.03 -18.53
N PHE A 709 1.64 -8.94 -17.40
CA PHE A 709 2.41 -7.75 -17.03
C PHE A 709 3.40 -7.36 -18.15
N GLU A 710 3.40 -6.07 -18.50
CA GLU A 710 4.19 -5.50 -19.59
C GLU A 710 5.25 -4.53 -19.07
N SER A 711 4.82 -3.52 -18.30
CA SER A 711 5.70 -2.50 -17.76
C SER A 711 5.19 -1.94 -16.43
N PHE A 712 6.11 -1.27 -15.73
CA PHE A 712 5.87 -0.62 -14.46
C PHE A 712 6.53 0.76 -14.48
N GLU A 713 5.74 1.77 -14.86
CA GLU A 713 6.25 3.08 -15.27
C GLU A 713 5.92 4.15 -14.25
N LYS A 714 6.89 4.96 -13.84
CA LYS A 714 6.73 6.06 -12.86
C LYS A 714 5.73 7.11 -13.38
N ASP A 715 4.55 7.21 -12.77
CA ASP A 715 3.32 7.74 -13.41
C ASP A 715 2.61 8.83 -12.58
N GLY A 716 3.37 9.83 -12.12
CA GLY A 716 2.80 11.05 -11.53
C GLY A 716 2.85 11.15 -10.01
N ILE A 717 2.11 12.13 -9.49
CA ILE A 717 2.22 12.70 -8.14
C ILE A 717 0.83 13.34 -7.77
N GLU A 718 -0.25 12.56 -7.52
CA GLU A 718 -1.67 13.02 -7.56
C GLU A 718 -2.62 12.90 -6.31
N GLU A 719 -2.25 12.26 -5.19
CA GLU A 719 -3.04 11.88 -3.96
C GLU A 719 -3.41 10.36 -3.94
N VAL A 720 -3.86 9.70 -2.84
CA VAL A 720 -3.93 8.19 -2.67
C VAL A 720 -5.16 7.57 -1.88
N PHE A 721 -5.21 6.34 -1.28
CA PHE A 721 -6.21 5.60 -0.37
C PHE A 721 -5.74 4.14 0.12
N ASP A 722 -6.65 3.17 0.39
CA ASP A 722 -6.59 1.66 0.43
C ASP A 722 -7.99 1.07 0.84
N ILE A 723 -8.09 -0.20 1.27
CA ILE A 723 -9.09 -0.75 2.23
C ILE A 723 -8.52 -1.98 2.97
N THR A 724 -8.79 -2.11 4.28
CA THR A 724 -8.61 -3.40 4.96
C THR A 724 -9.87 -4.26 4.80
N ILE A 725 -9.79 -5.39 4.09
CA ILE A 725 -10.82 -6.43 4.19
C ILE A 725 -10.29 -7.53 5.11
N ALA A 726 -10.99 -7.77 6.23
CA ALA A 726 -10.47 -8.58 7.33
C ALA A 726 -10.48 -10.09 7.03
N GLU A 727 -11.47 -10.58 6.30
CA GLU A 727 -11.71 -12.01 6.08
C GLU A 727 -10.92 -12.60 4.90
N VAL A 728 -10.45 -11.75 3.98
CA VAL A 728 -9.79 -12.18 2.72
C VAL A 728 -8.51 -11.42 2.38
N HIS A 729 -8.23 -10.29 3.05
CA HIS A 729 -7.06 -9.43 2.81
C HIS A 729 -6.79 -9.13 1.32
N GLN A 730 -7.85 -8.91 0.55
CA GLN A 730 -7.77 -8.60 -0.88
C GLN A 730 -9.01 -7.91 -1.43
N PHE A 731 -8.85 -7.16 -2.53
CA PHE A 731 -9.96 -6.56 -3.28
C PHE A 731 -9.66 -6.42 -4.78
N ALA A 732 -10.69 -6.08 -5.56
CA ALA A 732 -10.61 -5.84 -6.99
C ALA A 732 -10.49 -4.34 -7.31
N ALA A 733 -9.55 -4.00 -8.18
CA ALA A 733 -9.11 -2.64 -8.45
C ALA A 733 -8.74 -2.43 -9.93
N ASN A 734 -9.51 -1.60 -10.65
CA ASN A 734 -9.40 -1.46 -12.12
C ASN A 734 -9.51 -2.80 -12.88
N GLY A 735 -10.15 -3.80 -12.25
CA GLY A 735 -10.24 -5.17 -12.75
C GLY A 735 -9.07 -6.09 -12.37
N LEU A 736 -8.10 -5.67 -11.56
CA LEU A 736 -6.94 -6.45 -11.09
C LEU A 736 -7.05 -6.72 -9.57
N ILE A 737 -6.41 -7.76 -9.01
CA ILE A 737 -6.59 -8.16 -7.59
C ILE A 737 -5.37 -7.81 -6.68
N ILE A 738 -5.60 -7.27 -5.46
CA ILE A 738 -4.60 -6.60 -4.57
C ILE A 738 -4.79 -6.83 -3.03
N SER A 739 -4.06 -6.21 -2.08
CA SER A 739 -4.05 -6.50 -0.59
C SER A 739 -4.02 -5.29 0.43
N ASN A 740 -3.56 -5.40 1.72
CA ASN A 740 -3.65 -4.37 2.84
C ASN A 740 -2.57 -4.49 4.03
N CYS A 741 -2.45 -3.55 5.05
CA CYS A 741 -1.20 -3.17 5.85
C CYS A 741 -1.26 -2.38 7.26
N GLY A 742 -0.13 -2.12 8.03
CA GLY A 742 0.07 -1.19 9.25
C GLY A 742 1.28 -1.39 10.30
N GLU A 743 1.88 -0.37 11.04
CA GLU A 743 3.00 -0.49 12.13
C GLU A 743 3.31 0.70 13.21
N GLU A 744 4.56 1.01 13.73
CA GLU A 744 5.05 1.84 14.95
C GLU A 744 6.17 3.01 14.80
N PRO A 745 6.56 3.92 15.79
CA PRO A 745 7.49 5.11 15.62
C PRO A 745 8.85 5.32 16.44
N LEU A 746 9.94 5.78 15.76
CA LEU A 746 11.37 5.88 16.25
C LEU A 746 12.15 7.21 15.98
N PRO A 747 13.35 7.51 16.54
CA PRO A 747 14.17 8.72 16.21
C PRO A 747 15.09 8.60 14.96
N PRO A 748 15.75 9.68 14.48
CA PRO A 748 16.79 9.65 13.45
C PRO A 748 17.89 8.61 13.68
N TYR A 749 18.03 7.68 12.72
CA TYR A 749 18.84 6.45 12.80
C TYR A 749 18.54 5.55 14.01
N GLY A 750 17.38 5.74 14.65
CA GLY A 750 16.87 4.89 15.72
C GLY A 750 16.33 3.57 15.18
N VAL A 751 16.31 2.55 16.04
CA VAL A 751 16.08 1.15 15.64
C VAL A 751 15.20 0.39 16.63
N CYS A 752 14.46 -0.59 16.11
CA CYS A 752 13.63 -1.50 16.89
C CYS A 752 14.37 -2.80 17.21
N ASN A 753 15.01 -2.80 18.39
CA ASN A 753 15.63 -3.95 19.04
C ASN A 753 14.61 -4.63 19.96
N LEU A 754 13.88 -5.62 19.44
CA LEU A 754 12.62 -6.08 20.04
C LEU A 754 12.73 -7.44 20.72
N GLY A 755 11.90 -7.64 21.75
CA GLY A 755 11.58 -8.94 22.32
C GLY A 755 10.26 -8.88 23.08
N SER A 756 9.65 -10.01 23.41
CA SER A 756 8.34 -10.03 24.06
C SER A 756 8.20 -11.15 25.08
N LEU A 757 7.68 -10.82 26.27
CA LEU A 757 7.31 -11.78 27.30
C LEU A 757 5.95 -12.38 26.98
N ASN A 758 5.83 -13.71 26.99
CA ASN A 758 4.55 -14.38 26.77
C ASN A 758 3.77 -14.47 28.09
N LEU A 759 2.85 -13.54 28.32
CA LEU A 759 2.10 -13.44 29.58
C LEU A 759 1.30 -14.71 29.90
N ALA A 760 0.90 -15.46 28.87
CA ALA A 760 0.08 -16.66 29.02
C ALA A 760 0.82 -17.84 29.67
N VAL A 761 2.16 -17.91 29.59
CA VAL A 761 2.92 -19.00 30.24
C VAL A 761 3.29 -18.70 31.70
N PHE A 762 3.11 -17.46 32.16
CA PHE A 762 3.23 -17.09 33.58
C PHE A 762 1.93 -17.32 34.38
N VAL A 763 0.85 -17.80 33.76
CA VAL A 763 -0.40 -18.17 34.43
C VAL A 763 -0.53 -19.69 34.52
N ASN A 764 -0.64 -20.20 35.75
CA ASN A 764 -0.78 -21.63 36.05
C ASN A 764 -2.19 -22.18 35.76
N GLU A 765 -2.43 -23.45 36.05
CA GLU A 765 -3.71 -24.12 35.77
C GLU A 765 -4.85 -23.64 36.70
N GLU A 766 -4.49 -23.14 37.89
CA GLU A 766 -5.39 -22.51 38.86
C GLU A 766 -5.74 -21.05 38.52
N GLY A 767 -5.27 -20.51 37.39
CA GLY A 767 -5.55 -19.13 36.96
C GLY A 767 -4.76 -18.06 37.73
N VAL A 768 -3.72 -18.43 38.45
CA VAL A 768 -2.84 -17.53 39.22
C VAL A 768 -1.60 -17.19 38.41
N MET A 769 -1.24 -15.90 38.36
CA MET A 769 -0.02 -15.44 37.70
C MET A 769 1.19 -15.47 38.62
N ASP A 770 2.29 -16.10 38.19
CA ASP A 770 3.60 -16.02 38.82
C ASP A 770 4.31 -14.69 38.45
N TYR A 771 4.00 -13.66 39.24
CA TYR A 771 4.65 -12.36 39.16
C TYR A 771 6.16 -12.43 39.46
N LYS A 772 6.66 -13.41 40.22
CA LYS A 772 8.09 -13.49 40.56
C LYS A 772 8.89 -13.98 39.35
N SER A 773 8.45 -15.05 38.70
CA SER A 773 9.05 -15.54 37.46
C SER A 773 8.96 -14.49 36.34
N LEU A 774 7.83 -13.78 36.22
CA LEU A 774 7.67 -12.69 35.25
C LEU A 774 8.68 -11.54 35.47
N GLU A 775 8.96 -11.17 36.73
CA GLU A 775 9.97 -10.17 37.07
C GLU A 775 11.39 -10.62 36.69
N GLU A 776 11.75 -11.86 37.04
CA GLU A 776 13.07 -12.44 36.74
C GLU A 776 13.30 -12.56 35.21
N HIS A 777 12.27 -12.94 34.45
CA HIS A 777 12.35 -13.01 33.00
C HIS A 777 12.42 -11.62 32.35
N ALA A 778 11.71 -10.62 32.88
CA ALA A 778 11.83 -9.22 32.41
C ALA A 778 13.25 -8.66 32.61
N LYS A 779 13.92 -9.03 33.72
CA LYS A 779 15.33 -8.68 33.97
C LYS A 779 16.25 -9.38 32.95
N VAL A 780 16.18 -10.71 32.81
CA VAL A 780 17.05 -11.43 31.85
C VAL A 780 16.81 -10.98 30.39
N ALA A 781 15.56 -10.73 30.00
CA ALA A 781 15.20 -10.20 28.68
C ALA A 781 15.77 -8.80 28.42
N THR A 782 15.79 -7.94 29.44
CA THR A 782 16.39 -6.58 29.35
C THR A 782 17.87 -6.64 29.02
N ARG A 783 18.65 -7.49 29.71
CA ARG A 783 20.08 -7.66 29.38
C ARG A 783 20.30 -8.40 28.07
N PHE A 784 19.45 -9.36 27.71
CA PHE A 784 19.52 -9.99 26.38
C PHE A 784 19.44 -8.94 25.28
N LEU A 785 18.46 -8.02 25.36
CA LEU A 785 18.32 -6.96 24.37
C LEU A 785 19.47 -5.95 24.44
N ASP A 786 20.05 -5.62 25.61
CA ASP A 786 21.28 -4.80 25.65
C ASP A 786 22.47 -5.50 24.95
N ASN A 787 22.59 -6.81 25.09
CA ASN A 787 23.65 -7.58 24.44
C ASN A 787 23.46 -7.68 22.92
N VAL A 788 22.22 -7.67 22.41
CA VAL A 788 21.94 -7.54 20.96
C VAL A 788 22.54 -6.25 20.39
N ILE A 789 22.64 -5.16 21.18
CA ILE A 789 23.22 -3.88 20.73
C ILE A 789 24.73 -4.00 20.44
N ASP A 790 25.44 -4.79 21.24
CA ASP A 790 26.87 -5.04 21.06
C ASP A 790 27.17 -6.20 20.08
N GLY A 791 26.13 -6.93 19.64
CA GLY A 791 26.24 -8.13 18.80
C GLY A 791 25.73 -7.99 17.37
N ASP A 792 24.92 -6.97 17.07
CA ASP A 792 24.41 -6.69 15.71
C ASP A 792 25.45 -5.95 14.84
N ILE A 793 25.29 -6.06 13.51
CA ILE A 793 26.10 -5.33 12.52
C ILE A 793 25.53 -3.95 12.20
N TYR A 794 26.38 -2.92 12.22
CA TYR A 794 25.96 -1.55 11.92
C TYR A 794 26.20 -1.20 10.45
N ILE A 795 25.09 -1.07 9.71
CA ILE A 795 25.05 -0.78 8.27
C ILE A 795 25.56 0.64 7.96
N PHE A 796 25.22 1.60 8.83
CA PHE A 796 25.64 3.00 8.73
C PHE A 796 26.16 3.51 10.07
N ASP A 797 27.18 4.37 10.01
CA ASP A 797 27.74 5.05 11.17
C ASP A 797 26.72 5.97 11.86
N GLY A 798 25.72 6.50 11.14
CA GLY A 798 24.57 7.20 11.74
C GLY A 798 23.77 6.30 12.71
N ILE A 799 23.49 5.06 12.30
CA ILE A 799 22.82 4.05 13.14
C ILE A 799 23.71 3.68 14.32
N ARG A 800 25.01 3.47 14.07
CA ARG A 800 25.99 3.19 15.13
C ARG A 800 26.05 4.34 16.16
N LYS A 801 25.99 5.60 15.72
CA LYS A 801 26.02 6.80 16.57
C LYS A 801 24.73 7.07 17.33
N THR A 802 23.56 6.73 16.77
CA THR A 802 22.30 6.83 17.50
C THR A 802 22.14 5.67 18.48
N GLN A 803 22.41 4.43 18.05
CA GLN A 803 22.12 3.23 18.84
C GLN A 803 23.27 2.82 19.75
N LEU A 804 24.48 2.55 19.23
CA LEU A 804 25.61 2.04 20.02
C LEU A 804 26.30 3.14 20.84
N ASP A 805 26.75 4.21 20.16
CA ASP A 805 27.46 5.36 20.79
C ASP A 805 26.49 6.44 21.34
N GLY A 806 25.20 6.15 21.37
CA GLY A 806 24.15 7.14 21.62
C GLY A 806 23.22 6.76 22.75
N GLU A 807 22.13 6.07 22.41
CA GLU A 807 20.95 5.91 23.25
C GLU A 807 20.74 4.45 23.75
N ARG A 808 21.34 3.45 23.09
CA ARG A 808 21.22 2.02 23.41
C ARG A 808 19.76 1.58 23.66
N ARG A 809 18.87 1.85 22.70
CA ARG A 809 17.44 1.53 22.77
C ARG A 809 17.20 0.01 22.76
N ILE A 810 16.29 -0.42 23.62
CA ILE A 810 15.64 -1.74 23.57
C ILE A 810 14.12 -1.56 23.62
N GLY A 811 13.38 -2.55 23.11
CA GLY A 811 11.93 -2.59 23.12
C GLY A 811 11.42 -3.93 23.68
N LEU A 812 11.35 -4.03 25.01
CA LEU A 812 10.71 -5.15 25.68
C LEU A 812 9.19 -4.96 25.69
N GLY A 813 8.48 -5.87 25.05
CA GLY A 813 7.02 -5.90 24.95
C GLY A 813 6.42 -7.17 25.56
N THR A 814 5.16 -7.43 25.21
CA THR A 814 4.42 -8.62 25.65
C THR A 814 3.65 -9.29 24.50
N MET A 815 3.31 -10.56 24.70
CA MET A 815 2.32 -11.29 23.89
C MET A 815 1.40 -12.10 24.81
N GLY A 816 0.32 -12.66 24.27
CA GLY A 816 -0.58 -13.55 25.01
C GLY A 816 -1.38 -12.88 26.13
N LEU A 817 -1.58 -11.55 26.10
CA LEU A 817 -2.35 -10.84 27.13
C LEU A 817 -3.82 -11.32 27.17
N GLY A 818 -4.44 -11.53 26.01
CA GLY A 818 -5.80 -12.06 25.93
C GLY A 818 -5.89 -13.47 26.54
N ASP A 819 -4.95 -14.33 26.17
CA ASP A 819 -4.84 -15.71 26.64
C ASP A 819 -4.53 -15.81 28.14
N ALA A 820 -3.69 -14.91 28.67
CA ALA A 820 -3.44 -14.78 30.09
C ALA A 820 -4.72 -14.39 30.85
N LEU A 821 -5.46 -13.37 30.39
CA LEU A 821 -6.73 -12.97 31.01
C LEU A 821 -7.78 -14.09 30.92
N ILE A 822 -7.84 -14.83 29.81
CA ILE A 822 -8.70 -16.01 29.65
C ILE A 822 -8.33 -17.10 30.67
N LYS A 823 -7.04 -17.43 30.85
CA LYS A 823 -6.58 -18.38 31.87
C LYS A 823 -6.92 -17.94 33.30
N MET A 824 -6.83 -16.64 33.59
CA MET A 824 -7.21 -16.07 34.89
C MET A 824 -8.73 -15.99 35.09
N GLY A 825 -9.55 -16.29 34.08
CA GLY A 825 -11.01 -16.17 34.11
C GLY A 825 -11.54 -14.74 33.96
N ILE A 826 -10.66 -13.77 33.67
CA ILE A 826 -10.94 -12.33 33.72
C ILE A 826 -11.36 -11.81 32.34
N ARG A 827 -12.46 -11.06 32.30
CA ARG A 827 -12.95 -10.45 31.04
C ARG A 827 -12.17 -9.18 30.69
N TYR A 828 -11.55 -9.13 29.51
CA TYR A 828 -10.93 -7.91 28.97
C TYR A 828 -11.92 -6.73 28.95
N GLY A 829 -11.49 -5.58 29.48
CA GLY A 829 -12.30 -4.36 29.60
C GLY A 829 -13.25 -4.34 30.81
N SER A 830 -13.07 -5.25 31.78
CA SER A 830 -13.64 -5.14 33.13
C SER A 830 -12.70 -4.38 34.07
N ASP A 831 -13.22 -3.85 35.17
CA ASP A 831 -12.43 -3.13 36.17
C ASP A 831 -11.28 -4.00 36.74
N GLU A 832 -11.58 -5.26 37.06
CA GLU A 832 -10.60 -6.29 37.46
C GLU A 832 -9.48 -6.48 36.42
N SER A 833 -9.83 -6.50 35.13
CA SER A 833 -8.81 -6.60 34.06
C SER A 833 -7.89 -5.39 34.00
N ILE A 834 -8.36 -4.20 34.38
CA ILE A 834 -7.55 -2.97 34.41
C ILE A 834 -6.53 -3.06 35.56
N GLU A 835 -6.95 -3.48 36.76
CA GLU A 835 -6.04 -3.66 37.90
C GLU A 835 -4.95 -4.70 37.62
N VAL A 836 -5.31 -5.85 37.04
CA VAL A 836 -4.36 -6.91 36.68
C VAL A 836 -3.40 -6.45 35.58
N VAL A 837 -3.90 -5.80 34.53
CA VAL A 837 -3.06 -5.21 33.46
C VAL A 837 -2.09 -4.18 34.03
N GLU A 838 -2.56 -3.27 34.88
CA GLU A 838 -1.70 -2.24 35.49
C GLU A 838 -0.61 -2.85 36.36
N LYS A 839 -0.93 -3.90 37.14
CA LYS A 839 0.05 -4.66 37.94
C LYS A 839 1.12 -5.32 37.06
N ILE A 840 0.72 -5.98 35.97
CA ILE A 840 1.62 -6.63 35.01
C ILE A 840 2.60 -5.63 34.39
N TYR A 841 2.12 -4.54 33.81
CA TYR A 841 3.00 -3.59 33.12
C TYR A 841 3.83 -2.74 34.10
N LYS A 842 3.35 -2.44 35.32
CA LYS A 842 4.19 -1.84 36.38
C LYS A 842 5.36 -2.75 36.74
N LEU A 843 5.13 -4.05 36.91
CA LEU A 843 6.18 -5.02 37.24
C LEU A 843 7.23 -5.10 36.14
N ILE A 844 6.81 -5.32 34.88
CA ILE A 844 7.73 -5.45 33.73
C ILE A 844 8.54 -4.16 33.54
N ARG A 845 7.90 -3.00 33.69
CA ARG A 845 8.57 -1.69 33.67
C ARG A 845 9.64 -1.60 34.76
N ASP A 846 9.27 -1.82 36.01
CA ASP A 846 10.17 -1.66 37.14
C ASP A 846 11.35 -2.64 37.02
N ALA A 847 11.09 -3.89 36.66
CA ALA A 847 12.09 -4.92 36.43
C ALA A 847 13.10 -4.54 35.35
N ALA A 848 12.65 -4.00 34.22
CA ALA A 848 13.52 -3.57 33.13
C ALA A 848 14.39 -2.36 33.52
N PHE A 849 13.80 -1.35 34.18
CA PHE A 849 14.56 -0.18 34.66
C PHE A 849 15.56 -0.55 35.76
N GLU A 850 15.27 -1.56 36.57
CA GLU A 850 16.22 -2.10 37.56
C GLU A 850 17.40 -2.82 36.90
N GLU A 851 17.18 -3.80 36.02
CA GLU A 851 18.29 -4.50 35.33
C GLU A 851 19.11 -3.52 34.49
N SER A 852 18.49 -2.61 33.72
CA SER A 852 19.25 -1.66 32.92
C SER A 852 20.10 -0.72 33.79
N SER A 853 19.69 -0.42 35.02
CA SER A 853 20.54 0.32 35.97
C SER A 853 21.69 -0.53 36.50
N GLU A 854 21.49 -1.82 36.76
CA GLU A 854 22.54 -2.75 37.17
C GLU A 854 23.55 -3.06 36.05
N VAL A 855 23.09 -3.27 34.81
CA VAL A 855 23.97 -3.34 33.62
C VAL A 855 24.65 -1.98 33.39
N GLY A 856 24.01 -0.87 33.75
CA GLY A 856 24.61 0.47 33.72
C GLY A 856 25.77 0.62 34.73
N ARG A 857 25.65 -0.05 35.87
CA ARG A 857 26.69 -0.18 36.91
C ARG A 857 27.82 -1.14 36.50
N GLU A 858 27.53 -2.20 35.74
CA GLU A 858 28.50 -3.21 35.30
C GLU A 858 29.27 -2.82 34.02
N LYS A 859 28.58 -2.24 33.03
CA LYS A 859 29.10 -1.95 31.68
C LYS A 859 29.24 -0.46 31.35
N GLY A 860 28.81 0.42 32.26
CA GLY A 860 28.64 1.85 32.00
C GLY A 860 27.25 2.17 31.43
N SER A 861 26.77 3.38 31.70
CA SER A 861 25.48 3.91 31.19
C SER A 861 25.48 4.06 29.66
N PHE A 862 24.32 4.33 29.04
CA PHE A 862 24.29 4.71 27.63
C PHE A 862 25.15 5.98 27.40
N PRO A 863 25.89 6.13 26.28
CA PRO A 863 26.93 7.15 26.20
C PRO A 863 26.44 8.61 26.26
N LYS A 864 25.19 8.89 25.86
CA LYS A 864 24.54 10.21 26.02
C LYS A 864 23.77 10.37 27.34
N PHE A 865 24.04 9.56 28.36
CA PHE A 865 23.37 9.65 29.67
C PHE A 865 23.80 10.91 30.42
N ASP A 866 22.89 11.88 30.51
CA ASP A 866 22.99 13.03 31.39
C ASP A 866 22.16 12.75 32.64
N ARG A 867 22.83 12.62 33.78
CA ARG A 867 22.21 12.20 35.04
C ARG A 867 21.14 13.18 35.54
N GLU A 868 21.32 14.47 35.31
CA GLU A 868 20.39 15.50 35.76
C GLU A 868 19.22 15.64 34.79
N LYS A 869 19.49 15.66 33.48
CA LYS A 869 18.44 15.81 32.47
C LYS A 869 17.60 14.54 32.33
N TYR A 870 18.20 13.35 32.33
CA TYR A 870 17.43 12.09 32.25
C TYR A 870 16.45 11.93 33.42
N THR A 871 16.87 12.24 34.64
CA THR A 871 15.99 12.17 35.83
C THR A 871 14.88 13.23 35.85
N GLN A 872 14.99 14.30 35.06
CA GLN A 872 13.94 15.30 34.86
C GLN A 872 12.89 14.89 33.79
N GLY A 873 13.15 13.85 32.99
CA GLY A 873 12.21 13.36 31.96
C GLY A 873 10.84 12.99 32.52
N LEU A 874 9.75 13.34 31.81
CA LEU A 874 8.39 13.21 32.35
C LEU A 874 7.99 11.76 32.65
N PHE A 875 8.43 10.79 31.84
CA PHE A 875 8.21 9.37 32.14
C PHE A 875 9.10 8.87 33.31
N ILE A 876 10.35 9.33 33.38
CA ILE A 876 11.30 8.92 34.44
C ILE A 876 10.83 9.39 35.83
N ARG A 877 10.21 10.57 35.92
CA ARG A 877 9.55 11.06 37.15
C ARG A 877 8.31 10.28 37.59
N GLN A 878 7.78 9.38 36.75
CA GLN A 878 6.66 8.47 37.06
C GLN A 878 7.13 7.06 37.48
N LEU A 879 8.44 6.83 37.53
CA LEU A 879 9.04 5.62 38.11
C LEU A 879 9.03 5.71 39.65
N PRO A 880 9.03 4.59 40.39
CA PRO A 880 9.12 4.60 41.84
C PRO A 880 10.39 5.30 42.33
N GLU A 881 10.33 5.95 43.49
CA GLU A 881 11.47 6.69 44.06
C GLU A 881 12.73 5.83 44.19
N ARG A 882 12.61 4.53 44.51
CA ARG A 882 13.74 3.58 44.51
C ARG A 882 14.48 3.52 43.18
N ILE A 883 13.76 3.50 42.05
CA ILE A 883 14.36 3.46 40.71
C ILE A 883 14.94 4.82 40.35
N GLN A 884 14.23 5.93 40.65
CA GLN A 884 14.78 7.27 40.43
C GLN A 884 16.09 7.51 41.21
N ALA A 885 16.13 7.10 42.48
CA ALA A 885 17.32 7.16 43.32
C ALA A 885 18.45 6.25 42.81
N MET A 886 18.12 5.05 42.32
CA MET A 886 19.10 4.11 41.76
C MET A 886 19.72 4.65 40.46
N ILE A 887 18.91 5.12 39.51
CA ILE A 887 19.37 5.79 38.28
C ILE A 887 20.23 7.02 38.64
N LYS A 888 19.82 7.81 39.64
CA LYS A 888 20.61 8.96 40.14
C LYS A 888 21.91 8.54 40.85
N LYS A 889 22.04 7.30 41.34
CA LYS A 889 23.24 6.76 41.99
C LYS A 889 24.22 6.12 41.00
N GLN A 890 23.77 5.23 40.13
CA GLN A 890 24.64 4.41 39.26
C GLN A 890 24.42 4.61 37.75
N GLY A 891 23.38 5.34 37.35
CA GLY A 891 23.02 5.55 35.95
C GLY A 891 22.18 4.42 35.35
N ILE A 892 22.11 4.36 34.02
CA ILE A 892 21.28 3.39 33.30
C ILE A 892 21.88 3.04 31.93
N ARG A 893 21.88 1.75 31.57
CA ARG A 893 22.51 1.20 30.37
C ARG A 893 21.78 1.55 29.08
N ASN A 894 20.45 1.62 29.15
CA ASN A 894 19.55 1.78 28.01
C ASN A 894 18.68 3.00 28.26
N SER A 895 18.52 3.85 27.26
CA SER A 895 17.78 5.12 27.43
C SER A 895 16.26 4.94 27.32
N VAL A 896 15.81 3.98 26.51
CA VAL A 896 14.43 3.53 26.29
C VAL A 896 14.41 2.01 26.38
N LEU A 897 13.40 1.46 27.06
CA LEU A 897 13.39 0.05 27.49
C LEU A 897 12.16 -0.77 27.05
N LEU A 898 11.00 -0.14 26.87
CA LEU A 898 9.71 -0.82 26.77
C LEU A 898 9.02 -0.46 25.46
N MET A 899 8.44 -1.44 24.77
CA MET A 899 7.75 -1.21 23.50
C MET A 899 6.78 -2.35 23.17
N GLN A 900 5.51 -2.04 22.91
CA GLN A 900 4.51 -3.04 22.54
C GLN A 900 4.38 -3.15 21.01
N ALA A 901 5.07 -4.12 20.42
CA ALA A 901 5.03 -4.39 18.98
C ALA A 901 3.87 -5.34 18.58
N PRO A 902 3.47 -5.38 17.29
CA PRO A 902 2.68 -6.46 16.73
C PRO A 902 3.51 -7.76 16.62
N THR A 903 3.06 -8.85 17.24
CA THR A 903 3.84 -10.10 17.35
C THR A 903 3.53 -11.15 16.26
N GLY A 904 2.93 -10.75 15.13
CA GLY A 904 2.25 -11.62 14.15
C GLY A 904 3.06 -12.67 13.39
N SER A 905 4.28 -13.01 13.79
CA SER A 905 4.83 -14.34 13.50
C SER A 905 5.76 -14.90 14.59
N THR A 906 5.69 -14.36 15.81
CA THR A 906 6.42 -14.76 17.03
C THR A 906 5.48 -15.17 18.17
N SER A 907 4.23 -14.71 18.14
CA SER A 907 3.06 -15.37 18.74
C SER A 907 2.39 -16.24 17.69
#